data_AF-A0A1B6FDK8-F1
#
_entry.id   AF-A0A1B6FDK8-F1
#
_cell.length_a   1.000
_cell.length_b   1.000
_cell.length_c   1.000
_cell.angle_alpha   90.00
_cell.angle_beta   90.00
_cell.angle_gamma   90.00
#
_symmetry.space_group_name_H-M   'P 1'
#
loop_
_entity.id
_entity.type
_entity.pdbx_description
1 polymer ?
#
loop_
_entity_poly.entity_id
_entity_poly.type
_entity_poly.pdbx_seq_one_letter_code
_entity_poly.pdbx_strand_id
1 'polypeptide(L)'
;GHHAHASTSGPMADLEFPLCEPLEEANEDVFDVESTLQGLELTDEVSDIPHWLQHVESPFNWMPKRFSDVPSKEVISKATERIEMDEGFEATFPFQKFVRIMTLVYEFICQGEEGKAWEQLTLCDQLIEDEKDKDVVTYDKLRTALTHTVQATRAHLLLHAGKMTEAKQIADSIQPISSLPNNDQAAIQAVKARFYYLYRNQGTRLAVQCAKMALTLDPDEPLWQVLTAESIRRLRKFLPSTDQVSEEEVSLLERAVSKQRNARHLVLLAQAHRESADAMFKQHRSDPDLFHSQVFLNISEMQAKAFELYKEALSLRPDDEVVNRLCGYGLLKLPAFKSDYRLAEHCLQRALELSPNNPTTIHSLGLYYYKGLMEYEKAALFCEKAGKLGNFPASLDMLRMKHLVYGANYDPKFDFRKLLQQYGDDETKRHEVLCQMGSYFLFFERNLIKALKYFKILIKEQAELTIMTSHKCTFLNMARKINLFQCIVNEGTLLLQGEIEASKEEENSLNDLKTFLDELKVSNPQLFNVPVNKDLVDDLHKVSDDIKQTYLRKKERRDSLKEKRRNSSRRGSLEDNFAMIRCQSEGGADFRRKSSGNINDNLMARRFRNPNNTSYKQKNLEKLTSSTLFGTETSSNIKKKQEFHKLQGYHRDNFQHRSSGASSDVSEGYGSPNSPKYKQHFLEMCQISKPISESSHETWKKSRDRLGSDAIHSNGYQTGNNWGQSKRHQSWNSSSEKPIIENWRRKDENN
;
A
#
# COMPACT_ATOMS: atom_id res chain seq x y z
N GLY A 1 -10.92 -49.57 -55.52
CA GLY A 1 -12.01 -50.46 -55.05
C GLY A 1 -11.41 -51.65 -54.33
N HIS A 2 -12.22 -52.38 -53.56
CA HIS A 2 -11.84 -53.49 -52.66
C HIS A 2 -10.60 -54.32 -52.99
N HIS A 3 -9.77 -54.57 -51.96
CA HIS A 3 -9.14 -55.87 -51.68
C HIS A 3 -9.03 -56.06 -50.15
N ALA A 4 -8.71 -57.26 -49.69
CA ALA A 4 -8.81 -57.69 -48.27
C ALA A 4 -7.50 -58.31 -47.75
N HIS A 5 -7.61 -59.08 -46.64
CA HIS A 5 -6.56 -59.67 -45.75
C HIS A 5 -6.14 -58.75 -44.58
N ALA A 6 -6.11 -59.14 -43.29
CA ALA A 6 -5.73 -60.38 -42.59
C ALA A 6 -4.20 -60.54 -42.43
N SER A 7 -3.62 -60.93 -41.27
CA SER A 7 -4.19 -61.22 -39.94
C SER A 7 -3.12 -61.41 -38.81
N THR A 8 -3.53 -61.23 -37.55
CA THR A 8 -3.06 -61.91 -36.30
C THR A 8 -1.65 -61.72 -35.69
N SER A 9 -1.63 -61.87 -34.35
CA SER A 9 -0.53 -62.19 -33.40
C SER A 9 0.28 -61.04 -32.76
N GLY A 10 0.63 -61.22 -31.46
CA GLY A 10 1.30 -60.26 -30.57
C GLY A 10 2.78 -60.61 -30.28
N PRO A 11 3.38 -60.17 -29.15
CA PRO A 11 2.84 -60.36 -27.78
C PRO A 11 2.94 -59.11 -26.86
N MET A 12 2.89 -59.31 -25.53
CA MET A 12 3.07 -58.29 -24.49
C MET A 12 4.47 -57.63 -24.51
N ALA A 13 4.52 -56.38 -24.06
CA ALA A 13 5.69 -55.69 -23.53
C ALA A 13 5.27 -54.86 -22.31
N ASP A 14 6.20 -54.58 -21.40
CA ASP A 14 5.90 -54.10 -20.05
C ASP A 14 5.44 -52.62 -19.98
N LEU A 15 4.60 -52.34 -18.97
CA LEU A 15 4.20 -50.99 -18.59
C LEU A 15 5.32 -50.33 -17.77
N GLU A 16 6.28 -49.70 -18.45
CA GLU A 16 7.12 -48.69 -17.81
C GLU A 16 6.21 -47.54 -17.35
N PHE A 17 6.31 -47.18 -16.06
CA PHE A 17 5.65 -45.98 -15.55
C PHE A 17 6.32 -44.77 -16.22
N PRO A 18 5.56 -43.85 -16.86
CA PRO A 18 6.11 -42.56 -17.21
C PRO A 18 6.53 -41.88 -15.91
N LEU A 19 7.85 -41.73 -15.72
CA LEU A 19 8.40 -40.88 -14.69
C LEU A 19 7.74 -39.51 -14.82
N CYS A 20 7.29 -38.97 -13.69
CA CYS A 20 6.73 -37.63 -13.68
C CYS A 20 7.86 -36.67 -14.04
N GLU A 21 7.88 -36.18 -15.28
CA GLU A 21 8.79 -35.11 -15.68
C GLU A 21 8.62 -33.98 -14.67
N PRO A 22 9.69 -33.49 -14.05
CA PRO A 22 9.58 -32.30 -13.22
C PRO A 22 9.04 -31.21 -14.13
N LEU A 23 7.94 -30.57 -13.71
CA LEU A 23 7.44 -29.34 -14.34
C LEU A 23 8.66 -28.46 -14.64
N GLU A 24 8.86 -28.14 -15.92
CA GLU A 24 9.99 -27.32 -16.35
C GLU A 24 10.11 -26.13 -15.40
N GLU A 25 11.32 -25.87 -14.91
CA GLU A 25 11.56 -24.77 -14.00
C GLU A 25 11.09 -23.50 -14.68
N ALA A 26 9.90 -23.03 -14.30
CA ALA A 26 9.36 -21.78 -14.79
C ALA A 26 10.37 -20.72 -14.41
N ASN A 27 11.14 -20.27 -15.41
CA ASN A 27 12.35 -19.48 -15.22
C ASN A 27 12.07 -18.42 -14.16
N GLU A 28 12.96 -18.28 -13.18
CA GLU A 28 12.80 -17.23 -12.18
C GLU A 28 12.88 -15.88 -12.94
N ASP A 29 11.70 -15.32 -13.24
CA ASP A 29 11.51 -14.05 -13.94
C ASP A 29 12.02 -12.91 -13.04
N VAL A 30 13.35 -12.80 -12.98
CA VAL A 30 14.07 -11.66 -12.44
C VAL A 30 13.48 -10.44 -13.13
N PHE A 31 12.97 -9.50 -12.33
CA PHE A 31 12.29 -8.32 -12.86
C PHE A 31 13.27 -7.40 -13.60
N ASP A 32 13.50 -7.70 -14.88
CA ASP A 32 14.21 -6.85 -15.80
C ASP A 32 13.32 -5.69 -16.23
N VAL A 33 13.78 -4.49 -15.90
CA VAL A 33 13.13 -3.23 -16.26
C VAL A 33 13.23 -2.99 -17.77
N GLU A 34 14.27 -3.47 -18.45
CA GLU A 34 14.58 -3.06 -19.81
C GLU A 34 13.73 -3.78 -20.86
N SER A 35 13.61 -5.11 -20.80
CA SER A 35 12.60 -5.87 -21.56
C SER A 35 11.18 -5.37 -21.26
N THR A 36 10.89 -5.04 -20.00
CA THR A 36 9.61 -4.45 -19.57
C THR A 36 9.33 -3.08 -20.23
N LEU A 37 10.32 -2.37 -20.79
CA LEU A 37 10.14 -1.07 -21.46
C LEU A 37 10.07 -1.16 -22.99
N GLN A 38 10.30 -2.32 -23.61
CA GLN A 38 10.29 -2.48 -25.06
C GLN A 38 8.90 -2.21 -25.68
N GLY A 39 8.89 -1.67 -26.90
CA GLY A 39 7.66 -1.38 -27.65
C GLY A 39 6.86 -0.17 -27.17
N LEU A 40 7.47 0.77 -26.43
CA LEU A 40 6.92 2.10 -26.17
C LEU A 40 7.84 3.18 -26.73
N GLU A 41 7.57 3.51 -27.98
CA GLU A 41 7.89 4.81 -28.58
C GLU A 41 6.60 5.64 -28.57
N LEU A 42 6.69 6.95 -28.31
CA LEU A 42 5.60 7.87 -28.65
C LEU A 42 5.56 7.92 -30.18
N THR A 43 4.45 7.51 -30.80
CA THR A 43 4.40 7.45 -32.27
C THR A 43 4.53 8.86 -32.86
N ASP A 44 5.38 9.00 -33.89
CA ASP A 44 5.54 10.23 -34.70
C ASP A 44 4.30 10.51 -35.60
N GLU A 45 3.10 10.24 -35.08
CA GLU A 45 1.82 10.57 -35.68
C GLU A 45 1.55 12.07 -35.60
N VAL A 46 2.19 12.82 -36.52
CA VAL A 46 1.94 14.22 -36.93
C VAL A 46 1.09 14.99 -35.91
N SER A 47 1.73 15.51 -34.86
CA SER A 47 1.04 16.38 -33.92
C SER A 47 0.65 17.69 -34.58
N ASP A 48 -0.57 18.17 -34.37
CA ASP A 48 -1.03 19.50 -34.81
C ASP A 48 -0.30 20.67 -34.09
N ILE A 49 0.65 20.37 -33.19
CA ILE A 49 1.53 21.33 -32.53
C ILE A 49 2.41 22.03 -33.58
N PRO A 50 2.35 23.37 -33.71
CA PRO A 50 3.21 24.11 -34.63
C PRO A 50 4.70 23.89 -34.37
N HIS A 51 5.52 23.87 -35.43
CA HIS A 51 6.99 23.71 -35.37
C HIS A 51 7.68 24.59 -34.30
N TRP A 52 7.19 25.83 -34.09
CA TRP A 52 7.75 26.77 -33.11
C TRP A 52 7.36 26.46 -31.65
N LEU A 53 6.56 25.42 -31.39
CA LEU A 53 6.31 24.84 -30.07
C LEU A 53 6.92 23.44 -29.90
N GLN A 54 7.43 22.80 -30.96
CA GLN A 54 7.95 21.42 -30.88
C GLN A 54 9.28 21.31 -30.12
N HIS A 55 9.99 22.42 -29.91
CA HIS A 55 11.28 22.48 -29.21
C HIS A 55 11.19 22.90 -27.73
N VAL A 56 9.98 23.23 -27.25
CA VAL A 56 9.69 23.52 -25.82
C VAL A 56 8.98 22.34 -25.18
N GLU A 57 8.98 22.28 -23.85
CA GLU A 57 8.57 21.09 -23.10
C GLU A 57 7.39 21.43 -22.19
N SER A 58 6.24 20.82 -22.44
CA SER A 58 4.99 21.01 -21.69
C SER A 58 4.12 19.75 -21.75
N PRO A 59 3.13 19.58 -20.84
CA PRO A 59 2.15 18.50 -20.92
C PRO A 59 1.52 18.25 -22.30
N PHE A 60 1.32 19.30 -23.10
CA PHE A 60 0.79 19.19 -24.46
C PHE A 60 1.79 18.60 -25.45
N ASN A 61 3.09 18.89 -25.30
CA ASN A 61 4.17 18.23 -26.04
C ASN A 61 4.39 16.78 -25.58
N TRP A 62 4.20 16.50 -24.29
CA TRP A 62 4.44 15.18 -23.69
C TRP A 62 3.32 14.20 -24.03
N MET A 63 2.09 14.68 -24.09
CA MET A 63 0.92 13.85 -24.37
C MET A 63 -0.03 14.57 -25.35
N PRO A 64 0.38 14.74 -26.63
CA PRO A 64 -0.46 15.37 -27.65
C PRO A 64 -1.74 14.56 -27.92
N LYS A 65 -1.69 13.24 -27.74
CA LYS A 65 -2.85 12.35 -27.68
C LYS A 65 -2.95 11.79 -26.26
N ARG A 66 -4.03 12.13 -25.56
CA ARG A 66 -4.28 11.71 -24.17
C ARG A 66 -4.42 10.18 -24.06
N PHE A 67 -3.77 9.55 -23.07
CA PHE A 67 -3.93 8.11 -22.82
C PHE A 67 -5.39 7.72 -22.58
N SER A 68 -5.77 6.56 -23.11
CA SER A 68 -7.09 5.95 -22.90
C SER A 68 -7.17 5.08 -21.64
N ASP A 69 -6.03 4.79 -20.98
CA ASP A 69 -5.97 3.87 -19.84
C ASP A 69 -6.48 4.46 -18.51
N VAL A 70 -6.71 5.78 -18.42
CA VAL A 70 -7.32 6.44 -17.25
C VAL A 70 -8.37 7.47 -17.67
N PRO A 71 -9.62 7.44 -17.18
CA PRO A 71 -10.59 8.50 -17.38
C PRO A 71 -10.12 9.85 -16.82
N SER A 72 -10.31 10.95 -17.57
CA SER A 72 -9.90 12.30 -17.15
C SER A 72 -10.46 12.72 -15.78
N LYS A 73 -11.73 12.39 -15.50
CA LYS A 73 -12.37 12.64 -14.19
C LYS A 73 -11.66 11.94 -13.02
N GLU A 74 -11.10 10.75 -13.24
CA GLU A 74 -10.34 10.01 -12.22
C GLU A 74 -9.00 10.69 -11.93
N VAL A 75 -8.30 11.15 -12.97
CA VAL A 75 -7.02 11.88 -12.85
C VAL A 75 -7.24 13.20 -12.12
N ILE A 76 -8.25 13.99 -12.53
CA ILE A 76 -8.61 15.26 -11.86
C ILE A 76 -8.95 15.02 -10.39
N SER A 77 -9.86 14.08 -10.09
CA SER A 77 -10.27 13.79 -8.72
C SER A 77 -9.09 13.41 -7.82
N LYS A 78 -8.20 12.52 -8.29
CA LYS A 78 -7.00 12.08 -7.56
C LYS A 78 -5.90 13.15 -7.48
N ALA A 79 -5.87 14.10 -8.41
CA ALA A 79 -4.97 15.24 -8.35
C ALA A 79 -5.46 16.25 -7.29
N THR A 80 -6.72 16.67 -7.36
CA THR A 80 -7.31 17.63 -6.41
C THR A 80 -7.31 17.09 -4.97
N GLU A 81 -7.74 15.84 -4.74
CA GLU A 81 -7.71 15.18 -3.41
C GLU A 81 -6.33 15.27 -2.74
N ARG A 82 -5.26 15.23 -3.54
CA ARG A 82 -3.89 15.18 -3.04
C ARG A 82 -3.17 16.52 -3.02
N ILE A 83 -3.69 17.56 -3.68
CA ILE A 83 -3.12 18.92 -3.56
C ILE A 83 -3.21 19.42 -2.12
N GLU A 84 -4.31 19.12 -1.41
CA GLU A 84 -4.49 19.40 0.02
C GLU A 84 -3.59 18.55 0.94
N MET A 85 -3.15 17.37 0.48
CA MET A 85 -2.27 16.46 1.24
C MET A 85 -0.78 16.65 0.93
N ASP A 86 -0.44 17.26 -0.21
CA ASP A 86 0.93 17.56 -0.65
C ASP A 86 1.37 18.99 -0.24
N GLU A 87 0.63 19.64 0.68
CA GLU A 87 1.09 20.84 1.40
C GLU A 87 2.21 20.44 2.38
N GLY A 88 3.43 20.36 1.84
CA GLY A 88 4.59 19.80 2.50
C GLY A 88 5.08 20.64 3.69
N PHE A 89 5.35 19.96 4.80
CA PHE A 89 6.01 20.53 5.98
C PHE A 89 7.39 21.13 5.63
N GLU A 90 7.77 22.20 6.32
CA GLU A 90 8.85 23.13 5.93
C GLU A 90 10.23 22.47 5.73
N ALA A 91 10.80 22.65 4.53
CA ALA A 91 12.25 22.64 4.16
C ALA A 91 12.50 22.40 2.65
N THR A 92 11.49 22.06 1.84
CA THR A 92 11.67 21.68 0.42
C THR A 92 10.53 22.16 -0.46
N PHE A 93 10.84 22.51 -1.71
CA PHE A 93 9.86 22.91 -2.73
C PHE A 93 8.70 21.90 -2.84
N PRO A 94 7.42 22.33 -2.93
CA PRO A 94 6.25 21.45 -3.01
C PRO A 94 6.07 20.84 -4.41
N PHE A 95 7.09 20.13 -4.90
CA PHE A 95 7.19 19.63 -6.28
C PHE A 95 5.99 18.78 -6.72
N GLN A 96 5.48 17.93 -5.83
CA GLN A 96 4.31 17.09 -6.15
C GLN A 96 3.00 17.89 -6.22
N LYS A 97 2.86 19.00 -5.48
CA LYS A 97 1.73 19.94 -5.60
C LYS A 97 1.79 20.64 -6.97
N PHE A 98 2.95 21.18 -7.34
CA PHE A 98 3.19 21.78 -8.65
C PHE A 98 2.84 20.82 -9.81
N VAL A 99 3.36 19.59 -9.80
CA VAL A 99 3.11 18.63 -10.90
C VAL A 99 1.62 18.25 -10.98
N ARG A 100 0.90 18.11 -9.87
CA ARG A 100 -0.55 17.89 -9.90
C ARG A 100 -1.30 19.04 -10.53
N ILE A 101 -0.95 20.28 -10.19
CA ILE A 101 -1.57 21.48 -10.77
C ILE A 101 -1.29 21.51 -12.29
N MET A 102 -0.05 21.24 -12.73
CA MET A 102 0.26 21.13 -14.17
C MET A 102 -0.54 20.04 -14.89
N THR A 103 -0.81 18.90 -14.24
CA THR A 103 -1.72 17.87 -14.78
C THR A 103 -3.18 18.33 -14.79
N LEU A 104 -3.65 19.09 -13.80
CA LEU A 104 -4.98 19.69 -13.82
C LEU A 104 -5.13 20.69 -14.97
N VAL A 105 -4.14 21.54 -15.25
CA VAL A 105 -4.14 22.46 -16.41
C VAL A 105 -4.38 21.69 -17.71
N TYR A 106 -3.63 20.61 -17.93
CA TYR A 106 -3.79 19.75 -19.11
C TYR A 106 -5.16 19.05 -19.15
N GLU A 107 -5.58 18.41 -18.06
CA GLU A 107 -6.83 17.64 -18.01
C GLU A 107 -8.08 18.52 -18.15
N PHE A 108 -8.07 19.76 -17.63
CA PHE A 108 -9.16 20.71 -17.83
C PHE A 108 -9.27 21.14 -19.31
N ILE A 109 -8.16 21.36 -20.02
CA ILE A 109 -8.18 21.61 -21.47
C ILE A 109 -8.72 20.40 -22.24
N CYS A 110 -8.35 19.17 -21.86
CA CYS A 110 -8.95 17.96 -22.44
C CYS A 110 -10.46 17.80 -22.19
N GLN A 111 -11.04 18.54 -21.24
CA GLN A 111 -12.49 18.62 -21.01
C GLN A 111 -13.14 19.90 -21.57
N GLY A 112 -12.37 20.82 -22.18
CA GLY A 112 -12.85 22.11 -22.65
C GLY A 112 -13.11 23.14 -21.53
N GLU A 113 -12.63 22.90 -20.31
CA GLU A 113 -12.83 23.78 -19.15
C GLU A 113 -11.71 24.85 -19.04
N GLU A 114 -11.49 25.60 -20.12
CA GLU A 114 -10.35 26.54 -20.28
C GLU A 114 -10.15 27.51 -19.10
N GLY A 115 -11.25 28.04 -18.53
CA GLY A 115 -11.17 28.95 -17.39
C GLY A 115 -10.45 28.34 -16.18
N LYS A 116 -10.76 27.07 -15.84
CA LYS A 116 -10.10 26.36 -14.74
C LYS A 116 -8.64 26.05 -15.06
N ALA A 117 -8.31 25.78 -16.32
CA ALA A 117 -6.92 25.59 -16.74
C ALA A 117 -6.07 26.85 -16.52
N TRP A 118 -6.63 28.05 -16.81
CA TRP A 118 -5.97 29.33 -16.51
C TRP A 118 -5.87 29.63 -15.01
N GLU A 119 -6.92 29.32 -14.22
CA GLU A 119 -6.87 29.41 -12.76
C GLU A 119 -5.76 28.53 -12.18
N GLN A 120 -5.67 27.27 -12.59
CA GLN A 120 -4.62 26.34 -12.15
C GLN A 120 -3.22 26.80 -12.59
N LEU A 121 -3.04 27.29 -13.82
CA LEU A 121 -1.73 27.78 -14.26
C LEU A 121 -1.26 28.99 -13.42
N THR A 122 -2.20 29.84 -12.99
CA THR A 122 -1.92 30.98 -12.08
C THR A 122 -1.45 30.51 -10.71
N LEU A 123 -1.94 29.36 -10.20
CA LEU A 123 -1.43 28.76 -8.96
C LEU A 123 0.01 28.24 -9.12
N CYS A 124 0.41 27.79 -10.32
CA CYS A 124 1.80 27.43 -10.59
C CYS A 124 2.73 28.65 -10.62
N ASP A 125 2.29 29.80 -11.13
CA ASP A 125 3.06 31.05 -11.05
C ASP A 125 3.28 31.46 -9.58
N GLN A 126 2.22 31.39 -8.76
CA GLN A 126 2.29 31.70 -7.32
C GLN A 126 3.30 30.80 -6.60
N LEU A 127 3.25 29.48 -6.82
CA LEU A 127 4.21 28.53 -6.22
C LEU A 127 5.67 28.76 -6.66
N ILE A 128 5.92 29.37 -7.82
CA ILE A 128 7.26 29.72 -8.29
C ILE A 128 7.74 31.04 -7.67
N GLU A 129 6.87 32.05 -7.59
CA GLU A 129 7.19 33.35 -7.00
C GLU A 129 7.34 33.26 -5.47
N ASP A 130 6.48 32.49 -4.78
CA ASP A 130 6.54 32.25 -3.33
C ASP A 130 7.87 31.63 -2.87
N GLU A 131 8.55 30.87 -3.74
CA GLU A 131 9.80 30.15 -3.44
C GLU A 131 11.04 30.86 -3.99
N LYS A 132 10.86 31.92 -4.79
CA LYS A 132 11.89 32.68 -5.51
C LYS A 132 12.98 33.29 -4.63
N ASP A 133 12.57 33.84 -3.50
CA ASP A 133 13.45 34.53 -2.54
C ASP A 133 13.88 33.62 -1.37
N LYS A 134 13.56 32.32 -1.42
CA LYS A 134 13.91 31.34 -0.37
C LYS A 134 15.15 30.53 -0.78
N ASP A 135 16.11 30.41 0.14
CA ASP A 135 17.28 29.52 -0.01
C ASP A 135 16.87 28.04 0.13
N VAL A 136 16.29 27.51 -0.94
CA VAL A 136 15.74 26.15 -1.01
C VAL A 136 16.46 25.40 -2.12
N VAL A 137 17.53 24.68 -1.75
CA VAL A 137 18.40 23.91 -2.67
C VAL A 137 17.65 22.95 -3.62
N THR A 138 16.44 22.50 -3.24
CA THR A 138 15.58 21.68 -4.12
C THR A 138 14.84 22.49 -5.18
N TYR A 139 14.51 23.75 -4.89
CA TYR A 139 13.91 24.69 -5.84
C TYR A 139 14.96 25.19 -6.84
N ASP A 140 16.16 25.58 -6.40
CA ASP A 140 17.23 26.05 -7.29
C ASP A 140 17.55 25.08 -8.44
N LYS A 141 17.56 23.76 -8.15
CA LYS A 141 17.79 22.69 -9.14
C LYS A 141 16.60 22.45 -10.08
N LEU A 142 15.41 22.94 -9.74
CA LEU A 142 14.18 22.74 -10.51
C LEU A 142 13.72 24.03 -11.22
N ARG A 143 14.10 25.22 -10.74
CA ARG A 143 13.61 26.53 -11.16
C ARG A 143 13.56 26.72 -12.67
N THR A 144 14.62 26.35 -13.40
CA THR A 144 14.67 26.44 -14.86
C THR A 144 13.60 25.57 -15.50
N ALA A 145 13.51 24.29 -15.11
CA ALA A 145 12.53 23.33 -15.63
C ALA A 145 11.08 23.69 -15.27
N LEU A 146 10.84 24.18 -14.06
CA LEU A 146 9.52 24.65 -13.59
C LEU A 146 9.06 25.85 -14.44
N THR A 147 9.92 26.86 -14.58
CA THR A 147 9.64 28.08 -15.36
C THR A 147 9.43 27.75 -16.83
N HIS A 148 10.32 26.94 -17.42
CA HIS A 148 10.23 26.46 -18.80
C HIS A 148 8.90 25.76 -19.07
N THR A 149 8.50 24.84 -18.18
CA THR A 149 7.24 24.10 -18.31
C THR A 149 6.04 25.03 -18.21
N VAL A 150 6.00 25.95 -17.24
CA VAL A 150 4.90 26.91 -17.07
C VAL A 150 4.78 27.85 -18.28
N GLN A 151 5.88 28.41 -18.79
CA GLN A 151 5.84 29.30 -19.96
C GLN A 151 5.46 28.54 -21.25
N ALA A 152 5.96 27.32 -21.44
CA ALA A 152 5.58 26.48 -22.58
C ALA A 152 4.09 26.11 -22.53
N THR A 153 3.57 25.72 -21.35
CA THR A 153 2.14 25.50 -21.11
C THR A 153 1.31 26.76 -21.39
N ARG A 154 1.77 27.95 -20.96
CA ARG A 154 1.12 29.22 -21.26
C ARG A 154 1.01 29.49 -22.75
N ALA A 155 2.06 29.24 -23.52
CA ALA A 155 2.04 29.40 -24.97
C ALA A 155 1.01 28.47 -25.64
N HIS A 156 0.87 27.22 -25.18
CA HIS A 156 -0.20 26.31 -25.64
C HIS A 156 -1.60 26.79 -25.24
N LEU A 157 -1.81 27.29 -24.00
CA LEU A 157 -3.13 27.83 -23.61
C LEU A 157 -3.53 29.04 -24.45
N LEU A 158 -2.57 29.93 -24.78
CA LEU A 158 -2.80 31.06 -25.69
C LEU A 158 -3.12 30.60 -27.11
N LEU A 159 -2.45 29.54 -27.60
CA LEU A 159 -2.73 28.94 -28.90
C LEU A 159 -4.15 28.34 -28.97
N HIS A 160 -4.56 27.60 -27.94
CA HIS A 160 -5.95 27.10 -27.81
C HIS A 160 -6.97 28.26 -27.80
N ALA A 161 -6.70 29.32 -27.06
CA ALA A 161 -7.52 30.54 -27.04
C ALA A 161 -7.41 31.42 -28.32
N GLY A 162 -6.79 30.93 -29.41
CA GLY A 162 -6.65 31.62 -30.69
C GLY A 162 -5.66 32.79 -30.72
N LYS A 163 -4.98 33.08 -29.61
CA LYS A 163 -4.03 34.20 -29.43
C LYS A 163 -2.64 33.87 -30.00
N MET A 164 -2.60 33.49 -31.27
CA MET A 164 -1.41 33.03 -32.00
C MET A 164 -0.17 33.94 -31.84
N THR A 165 -0.35 35.26 -31.84
CA THR A 165 0.75 36.24 -31.71
C THR A 165 1.35 36.27 -30.31
N GLU A 166 0.52 36.26 -29.26
CA GLU A 166 0.95 36.19 -27.87
C GLU A 166 1.61 34.84 -27.56
N ALA A 167 0.99 33.74 -28.04
CA ALA A 167 1.53 32.39 -27.92
C ALA A 167 2.95 32.28 -28.49
N LYS A 168 3.16 32.81 -29.71
CA LYS A 168 4.47 32.79 -30.35
C LYS A 168 5.48 33.70 -29.64
N GLN A 169 5.09 34.88 -29.18
CA GLN A 169 6.01 35.77 -28.43
C GLN A 169 6.54 35.11 -27.15
N ILE A 170 5.71 34.32 -26.44
CA ILE A 170 6.18 33.55 -25.29
C ILE A 170 7.08 32.40 -25.74
N ALA A 171 6.70 31.63 -26.75
CA ALA A 171 7.52 30.51 -27.24
C ALA A 171 8.90 30.93 -27.75
N ASP A 172 8.97 32.00 -28.56
CA ASP A 172 10.23 32.58 -29.07
C ASP A 172 11.14 33.12 -27.94
N SER A 173 10.63 33.27 -26.70
CA SER A 173 11.41 33.68 -25.52
C SER A 173 11.98 32.52 -24.70
N ILE A 174 11.53 31.29 -24.93
CA ILE A 174 11.96 30.09 -24.18
C ILE A 174 13.23 29.52 -24.83
N GLN A 175 14.21 29.12 -24.00
CA GLN A 175 15.39 28.40 -24.48
C GLN A 175 15.01 26.99 -24.95
N PRO A 176 15.38 26.54 -26.17
CA PRO A 176 15.18 25.17 -26.59
C PRO A 176 15.87 24.18 -25.63
N ILE A 177 15.27 23.02 -25.35
CA ILE A 177 15.85 22.05 -24.40
C ILE A 177 17.30 21.64 -24.77
N SER A 178 17.62 21.59 -26.06
CA SER A 178 18.95 21.26 -26.57
C SER A 178 20.03 22.34 -26.32
N SER A 179 19.68 23.56 -25.90
CA SER A 179 20.63 24.60 -25.49
C SER A 179 20.82 24.70 -23.97
N LEU A 180 19.99 24.02 -23.18
CA LEU A 180 20.09 23.98 -21.72
C LEU A 180 21.24 23.06 -21.26
N PRO A 181 21.88 23.31 -20.11
CA PRO A 181 22.88 22.40 -19.54
C PRO A 181 22.23 21.08 -19.07
N ASN A 182 23.02 20.00 -19.01
CA ASN A 182 22.55 18.66 -18.64
C ASN A 182 21.68 18.63 -17.37
N ASN A 183 22.03 19.40 -16.35
CA ASN A 183 21.30 19.44 -15.08
C ASN A 183 19.87 20.00 -15.24
N ASP A 184 19.69 21.05 -16.06
CA ASP A 184 18.38 21.61 -16.37
C ASP A 184 17.58 20.67 -17.29
N GLN A 185 18.24 20.01 -18.24
CA GLN A 185 17.61 18.95 -19.05
C GLN A 185 17.13 17.79 -18.17
N ALA A 186 17.95 17.35 -17.21
CA ALA A 186 17.61 16.31 -16.24
C ALA A 186 16.43 16.73 -15.36
N ALA A 187 16.39 17.99 -14.91
CA ALA A 187 15.26 18.56 -14.19
C ALA A 187 13.98 18.56 -15.03
N ILE A 188 14.02 18.90 -16.33
CA ILE A 188 12.85 18.80 -17.23
C ILE A 188 12.39 17.34 -17.36
N GLN A 189 13.32 16.39 -17.57
CA GLN A 189 12.99 14.97 -17.60
C GLN A 189 12.40 14.47 -16.27
N ALA A 190 12.78 15.06 -15.14
CA ALA A 190 12.17 14.78 -13.84
C ALA A 190 10.73 15.33 -13.72
N VAL A 191 10.42 16.52 -14.27
CA VAL A 191 9.03 17.00 -14.37
C VAL A 191 8.20 16.05 -15.25
N LYS A 192 8.73 15.66 -16.42
CA LYS A 192 8.09 14.70 -17.35
C LYS A 192 7.80 13.37 -16.66
N ALA A 193 8.79 12.81 -15.96
CA ALA A 193 8.62 11.57 -15.20
C ALA A 193 7.52 11.68 -14.14
N ARG A 194 7.49 12.77 -13.35
CA ARG A 194 6.46 12.99 -12.32
C ARG A 194 5.07 13.25 -12.92
N PHE A 195 4.97 13.90 -14.08
CA PHE A 195 3.69 14.07 -14.80
C PHE A 195 3.14 12.71 -15.24
N TYR A 196 3.93 11.89 -15.93
CA TYR A 196 3.52 10.55 -16.35
C TYR A 196 3.21 9.62 -15.15
N TYR A 197 3.85 9.85 -13.99
CA TYR A 197 3.56 9.19 -12.70
C TYR A 197 2.15 9.51 -12.14
N LEU A 198 1.31 10.28 -12.83
CA LEU A 198 -0.11 10.46 -12.46
C LEU A 198 -1.07 9.56 -13.25
N TYR A 199 -0.60 8.90 -14.31
CA TYR A 199 -1.38 7.98 -15.17
C TYR A 199 -1.15 6.49 -14.81
N ARG A 200 -1.89 5.55 -15.42
CA ARG A 200 -1.79 4.11 -15.10
C ARG A 200 -0.59 3.46 -15.81
N ASN A 201 -0.80 2.47 -16.69
CA ASN A 201 0.26 1.57 -17.17
C ASN A 201 1.14 2.24 -18.23
N GLN A 202 0.55 2.99 -19.16
CA GLN A 202 1.28 3.67 -20.23
C GLN A 202 2.21 4.75 -19.64
N GLY A 203 1.64 5.67 -18.86
CA GLY A 203 2.41 6.70 -18.16
C GLY A 203 3.44 6.13 -17.17
N THR A 204 3.15 5.03 -16.45
CA THR A 204 4.15 4.44 -15.54
C THR A 204 5.40 3.93 -16.28
N ARG A 205 5.26 3.39 -17.51
CA ARG A 205 6.43 2.98 -18.32
C ARG A 205 7.23 4.19 -18.82
N LEU A 206 6.56 5.23 -19.35
CA LEU A 206 7.22 6.49 -19.74
C LEU A 206 7.88 7.23 -18.54
N ALA A 207 7.29 7.13 -17.34
CA ALA A 207 7.85 7.69 -16.11
C ALA A 207 9.16 7.02 -15.67
N VAL A 208 9.38 5.74 -16.03
CA VAL A 208 10.69 5.08 -15.85
C VAL A 208 11.67 5.53 -16.92
N GLN A 209 11.26 5.61 -18.19
CA GLN A 209 12.12 6.10 -19.28
C GLN A 209 12.65 7.52 -18.98
N CYS A 210 11.76 8.48 -18.68
CA CYS A 210 12.16 9.85 -18.36
C CYS A 210 13.02 9.94 -17.08
N ALA A 211 12.76 9.10 -16.07
CA ALA A 211 13.60 9.05 -14.87
C ALA A 211 15.01 8.50 -15.17
N LYS A 212 15.12 7.41 -15.95
CA LYS A 212 16.41 6.91 -16.45
C LYS A 212 17.14 7.98 -17.29
N MET A 213 16.44 8.76 -18.12
CA MET A 213 17.04 9.88 -18.87
C MET A 213 17.56 11.01 -17.97
N ALA A 214 16.83 11.39 -16.91
CA ALA A 214 17.34 12.34 -15.93
C ALA A 214 18.64 11.81 -15.26
N LEU A 215 18.66 10.52 -14.95
CA LEU A 215 19.80 9.84 -14.34
C LEU A 215 20.99 9.62 -15.30
N THR A 216 20.81 9.58 -16.63
CA THR A 216 21.95 9.53 -17.57
C THR A 216 22.54 10.92 -17.84
N LEU A 217 21.72 11.96 -17.79
CA LEU A 217 22.16 13.36 -17.93
C LEU A 217 22.95 13.85 -16.69
N ASP A 218 22.49 13.46 -15.50
CA ASP A 218 23.10 13.80 -14.21
C ASP A 218 23.10 12.55 -13.29
N PRO A 219 24.10 11.65 -13.43
CA PRO A 219 24.15 10.38 -12.70
C PRO A 219 24.48 10.52 -11.22
N ASP A 220 24.95 11.68 -10.80
CA ASP A 220 25.47 11.90 -9.46
C ASP A 220 24.45 12.51 -8.48
N GLU A 221 23.41 13.16 -8.98
CA GLU A 221 22.36 13.77 -8.15
C GLU A 221 21.46 12.75 -7.42
N PRO A 222 21.30 12.84 -6.08
CA PRO A 222 20.44 11.95 -5.32
C PRO A 222 18.95 12.01 -5.70
N LEU A 223 18.44 13.17 -6.14
CA LEU A 223 17.03 13.32 -6.53
C LEU A 223 16.66 12.44 -7.73
N TRP A 224 17.52 12.32 -8.74
CA TRP A 224 17.24 11.50 -9.94
C TRP A 224 17.41 10.00 -9.65
N GLN A 225 18.34 9.64 -8.77
CA GLN A 225 18.51 8.28 -8.26
C GLN A 225 17.25 7.80 -7.52
N VAL A 226 16.70 8.63 -6.61
CA VAL A 226 15.46 8.33 -5.88
C VAL A 226 14.24 8.34 -6.80
N LEU A 227 14.13 9.29 -7.72
CA LEU A 227 13.05 9.34 -8.72
C LEU A 227 13.00 8.05 -9.56
N THR A 228 14.16 7.59 -10.03
CA THR A 228 14.27 6.37 -10.84
C THR A 228 13.87 5.14 -10.02
N ALA A 229 14.35 5.03 -8.78
CA ALA A 229 13.92 3.97 -7.88
C ALA A 229 12.40 4.00 -7.59
N GLU A 230 11.80 5.17 -7.36
CA GLU A 230 10.35 5.31 -7.17
C GLU A 230 9.54 4.93 -8.43
N SER A 231 10.00 5.30 -9.63
CA SER A 231 9.36 4.92 -10.89
C SER A 231 9.45 3.41 -11.15
N ILE A 232 10.63 2.77 -10.95
CA ILE A 232 10.82 1.32 -11.06
C ILE A 232 9.91 0.59 -10.05
N ARG A 233 9.94 1.04 -8.79
CA ARG A 233 9.10 0.56 -7.71
C ARG A 233 7.61 0.64 -8.04
N ARG A 234 7.16 1.71 -8.71
CA ARG A 234 5.79 1.86 -9.19
C ARG A 234 5.46 0.88 -10.31
N LEU A 235 6.30 0.77 -11.34
CA LEU A 235 6.11 -0.16 -12.46
C LEU A 235 5.92 -1.60 -11.95
N ARG A 236 6.76 -2.01 -11.01
CA ARG A 236 6.69 -3.29 -10.28
C ARG A 236 5.41 -3.50 -9.46
N LYS A 237 4.69 -2.44 -9.06
CA LYS A 237 3.37 -2.56 -8.39
C LYS A 237 2.18 -2.54 -9.36
N PHE A 238 2.37 -2.15 -10.61
CA PHE A 238 1.36 -2.27 -11.67
C PHE A 238 1.42 -3.62 -12.39
N LEU A 239 2.61 -4.21 -12.53
CA LEU A 239 2.81 -5.51 -13.19
C LEU A 239 2.63 -6.67 -12.20
N PRO A 240 1.59 -7.52 -12.31
CA PRO A 240 1.27 -8.51 -11.26
C PRO A 240 2.19 -9.74 -11.22
N SER A 241 3.11 -9.89 -12.19
CA SER A 241 4.00 -11.05 -12.33
C SER A 241 5.14 -11.06 -11.30
N THR A 242 5.72 -9.90 -10.97
CA THR A 242 6.98 -9.83 -10.22
C THR A 242 6.88 -8.97 -8.94
N ASP A 243 6.56 -9.60 -7.80
CA ASP A 243 6.61 -8.92 -6.49
C ASP A 243 8.07 -8.68 -6.00
N GLN A 244 9.06 -9.24 -6.73
CA GLN A 244 10.50 -9.25 -6.45
C GLN A 244 11.17 -7.89 -6.77
N VAL A 245 11.82 -7.30 -5.76
CA VAL A 245 12.56 -6.03 -5.88
C VAL A 245 13.84 -6.22 -6.71
N SER A 246 14.09 -5.37 -7.71
CA SER A 246 15.32 -5.43 -8.50
C SER A 246 16.53 -4.87 -7.73
N GLU A 247 17.73 -5.34 -8.08
CA GLU A 247 18.98 -4.81 -7.52
C GLU A 247 19.21 -3.33 -7.88
N GLU A 248 18.68 -2.89 -9.03
CA GLU A 248 18.64 -1.47 -9.45
C GLU A 248 17.81 -0.61 -8.46
N GLU A 249 16.61 -1.05 -8.04
CA GLU A 249 15.77 -0.32 -7.06
C GLU A 249 16.53 -0.11 -5.73
N VAL A 250 17.28 -1.11 -5.27
CA VAL A 250 18.06 -1.03 -4.01
C VAL A 250 19.33 -0.20 -4.18
N SER A 251 20.13 -0.46 -5.20
CA SER A 251 21.43 0.20 -5.45
C SER A 251 21.31 1.71 -5.64
N LEU A 252 20.26 2.17 -6.34
CA LEU A 252 19.98 3.59 -6.51
C LEU A 252 19.61 4.26 -5.18
N LEU A 253 18.86 3.59 -4.31
CA LEU A 253 18.50 4.10 -2.99
C LEU A 253 19.70 4.11 -2.03
N GLU A 254 20.56 3.10 -2.05
CA GLU A 254 21.81 3.07 -1.28
C GLU A 254 22.78 4.18 -1.72
N ARG A 255 22.93 4.41 -3.04
CA ARG A 255 23.68 5.54 -3.60
C ARG A 255 23.13 6.88 -3.12
N ALA A 256 21.82 7.12 -3.25
CA ALA A 256 21.21 8.37 -2.82
C ALA A 256 21.36 8.62 -1.31
N VAL A 257 21.19 7.57 -0.49
CA VAL A 257 21.33 7.60 0.97
C VAL A 257 22.79 7.77 1.43
N SER A 258 23.78 7.28 0.66
CA SER A 258 25.20 7.50 0.97
C SER A 258 25.65 8.94 0.67
N LYS A 259 25.07 9.59 -0.36
CA LYS A 259 25.33 11.00 -0.69
C LYS A 259 24.54 11.98 0.16
N GLN A 260 23.26 11.73 0.41
CA GLN A 260 22.38 12.59 1.20
C GLN A 260 21.53 11.78 2.17
N ARG A 261 21.85 11.89 3.46
CA ARG A 261 21.09 11.28 4.58
C ARG A 261 19.77 12.03 4.82
N ASN A 262 18.82 11.82 3.92
CA ASN A 262 17.47 12.35 4.00
C ASN A 262 16.51 11.29 4.58
N ALA A 263 15.70 11.68 5.57
CA ALA A 263 14.75 10.79 6.24
C ALA A 263 13.81 10.05 5.26
N ARG A 264 13.34 10.72 4.18
CA ARG A 264 12.46 10.09 3.19
C ARG A 264 13.20 9.07 2.31
N HIS A 265 14.48 9.32 2.00
CA HIS A 265 15.30 8.35 1.26
C HIS A 265 15.57 7.09 2.11
N LEU A 266 15.85 7.26 3.41
CA LEU A 266 15.99 6.15 4.37
C LEU A 266 14.69 5.32 4.46
N VAL A 267 13.52 5.97 4.51
CA VAL A 267 12.22 5.28 4.50
C VAL A 267 12.01 4.48 3.22
N LEU A 268 12.39 4.99 2.05
CA LEU A 268 12.29 4.27 0.79
C LEU A 268 13.22 3.04 0.76
N LEU A 269 14.49 3.19 1.17
CA LEU A 269 15.44 2.08 1.28
C LEU A 269 14.96 1.01 2.28
N ALA A 270 14.41 1.42 3.42
CA ALA A 270 13.80 0.53 4.39
C ALA A 270 12.59 -0.23 3.82
N GLN A 271 11.76 0.42 2.99
CA GLN A 271 10.67 -0.24 2.28
C GLN A 271 11.17 -1.23 1.23
N ALA A 272 12.26 -0.90 0.51
CA ALA A 272 12.87 -1.79 -0.47
C ALA A 272 13.37 -3.08 0.20
N HIS A 273 14.31 -2.99 1.16
CA HIS A 273 14.81 -4.18 1.89
C HIS A 273 13.70 -5.02 2.54
N ARG A 274 12.68 -4.37 3.12
CA ARG A 274 11.51 -5.04 3.71
C ARG A 274 10.72 -5.85 2.66
N GLU A 275 10.57 -5.33 1.44
CA GLU A 275 9.86 -6.01 0.36
C GLU A 275 10.72 -7.08 -0.32
N SER A 276 12.02 -6.85 -0.50
CA SER A 276 12.96 -7.88 -0.95
C SER A 276 12.91 -9.09 -0.01
N ALA A 277 12.88 -8.86 1.31
CA ALA A 277 12.80 -9.92 2.32
C ALA A 277 11.43 -10.63 2.36
N ASP A 278 10.34 -9.92 2.05
CA ASP A 278 8.98 -10.50 1.95
C ASP A 278 8.81 -11.31 0.66
N ALA A 279 9.39 -10.86 -0.46
CA ALA A 279 9.44 -11.60 -1.73
C ALA A 279 10.26 -12.89 -1.59
N MET A 280 11.51 -12.79 -1.10
CA MET A 280 12.38 -13.95 -0.85
C MET A 280 11.74 -14.95 0.12
N PHE A 281 11.05 -14.47 1.17
CA PHE A 281 10.27 -15.35 2.03
C PHE A 281 9.08 -16.01 1.30
N LYS A 282 8.35 -15.31 0.43
CA LYS A 282 7.23 -15.88 -0.35
C LYS A 282 7.67 -16.96 -1.33
N GLN A 283 8.87 -16.82 -1.91
CA GLN A 283 9.51 -17.80 -2.79
C GLN A 283 9.85 -19.07 -1.99
N HIS A 284 10.71 -18.94 -0.97
CA HIS A 284 11.28 -20.11 -0.29
C HIS A 284 10.43 -20.69 0.86
N ARG A 285 9.28 -20.11 1.26
CA ARG A 285 8.43 -20.64 2.37
C ARG A 285 7.91 -22.09 2.22
N SER A 286 8.10 -22.71 1.05
CA SER A 286 7.76 -24.12 0.81
C SER A 286 8.89 -25.07 1.20
N ASP A 287 10.13 -24.57 1.34
CA ASP A 287 11.30 -25.30 1.81
C ASP A 287 11.15 -25.66 3.30
N PRO A 288 11.13 -26.96 3.67
CA PRO A 288 11.06 -27.38 5.08
C PRO A 288 12.22 -26.86 5.94
N ASP A 289 13.41 -26.72 5.36
CA ASP A 289 14.64 -26.33 6.05
C ASP A 289 14.93 -24.83 5.98
N LEU A 290 14.00 -24.02 5.44
CA LEU A 290 14.16 -22.57 5.27
C LEU A 290 14.70 -21.90 6.54
N PHE A 291 14.12 -22.19 7.71
CA PHE A 291 14.51 -21.56 8.98
C PHE A 291 15.93 -21.91 9.46
N HIS A 292 16.62 -22.82 8.77
CA HIS A 292 18.00 -23.23 9.00
C HIS A 292 18.93 -22.93 7.81
N SER A 293 18.40 -22.45 6.69
CA SER A 293 19.18 -22.15 5.47
C SER A 293 19.76 -20.73 5.46
N GLN A 294 20.77 -20.51 4.62
CA GLN A 294 21.39 -19.18 4.42
C GLN A 294 20.37 -18.14 3.91
N VAL A 295 19.35 -18.58 3.17
CA VAL A 295 18.27 -17.71 2.68
C VAL A 295 17.55 -17.02 3.83
N PHE A 296 17.22 -17.74 4.91
CA PHE A 296 16.57 -17.15 6.08
C PHE A 296 17.50 -16.22 6.88
N LEU A 297 18.82 -16.45 6.85
CA LEU A 297 19.79 -15.49 7.40
C LEU A 297 19.76 -14.18 6.60
N ASN A 298 19.78 -14.25 5.26
CA ASN A 298 19.68 -13.08 4.38
C ASN A 298 18.36 -12.31 4.63
N ILE A 299 17.21 -13.01 4.62
CA ILE A 299 15.88 -12.45 4.96
C ILE A 299 15.91 -11.75 6.33
N SER A 300 16.52 -12.37 7.34
CA SER A 300 16.65 -11.84 8.69
C SER A 300 17.53 -10.59 8.76
N GLU A 301 18.62 -10.55 7.98
CA GLU A 301 19.49 -9.38 7.88
C GLU A 301 18.77 -8.20 7.20
N MET A 302 18.12 -8.44 6.06
CA MET A 302 17.37 -7.42 5.30
C MET A 302 16.22 -6.82 6.14
N GLN A 303 15.56 -7.64 6.96
CA GLN A 303 14.57 -7.18 7.95
C GLN A 303 15.19 -6.35 9.09
N ALA A 304 16.44 -6.62 9.48
CA ALA A 304 17.15 -5.81 10.48
C ALA A 304 17.62 -4.47 9.89
N LYS A 305 18.17 -4.47 8.66
CA LYS A 305 18.49 -3.26 7.89
C LYS A 305 17.26 -2.35 7.77
N ALA A 306 16.12 -2.89 7.35
CA ALA A 306 14.87 -2.14 7.27
C ALA A 306 14.43 -1.54 8.62
N PHE A 307 14.53 -2.30 9.72
CA PHE A 307 14.16 -1.82 11.06
C PHE A 307 15.05 -0.66 11.55
N GLU A 308 16.36 -0.77 11.36
CA GLU A 308 17.31 0.28 11.76
C GLU A 308 17.20 1.53 10.88
N LEU A 309 16.97 1.40 9.57
CA LEU A 309 16.71 2.53 8.67
C LEU A 309 15.41 3.28 9.02
N TYR A 310 14.34 2.57 9.45
CA TYR A 310 13.14 3.25 9.97
C TYR A 310 13.43 4.05 11.25
N LYS A 311 14.26 3.51 12.17
CA LYS A 311 14.70 4.24 13.37
C LYS A 311 15.58 5.45 13.05
N GLU A 312 16.49 5.30 12.09
CA GLU A 312 17.35 6.39 11.62
C GLU A 312 16.49 7.54 11.03
N ALA A 313 15.56 7.21 10.14
CA ALA A 313 14.63 8.20 9.56
C ALA A 313 13.81 8.95 10.62
N LEU A 314 13.26 8.25 11.61
CA LEU A 314 12.56 8.85 12.75
C LEU A 314 13.47 9.74 13.61
N SER A 315 14.75 9.39 13.76
CA SER A 315 15.72 10.23 14.50
C SER A 315 16.11 11.51 13.75
N LEU A 316 16.08 11.50 12.41
CA LEU A 316 16.36 12.69 11.58
C LEU A 316 15.15 13.63 11.45
N ARG A 317 13.92 13.10 11.44
CA ARG A 317 12.68 13.87 11.36
C ARG A 317 11.57 13.23 12.23
N PRO A 318 11.62 13.43 13.57
CA PRO A 318 10.65 12.85 14.50
C PRO A 318 9.24 13.44 14.37
N ASP A 319 9.10 14.63 13.78
CA ASP A 319 7.83 15.38 13.65
C ASP A 319 7.36 15.56 12.19
N ASP A 320 7.86 14.77 11.23
CA ASP A 320 7.33 14.71 9.86
C ASP A 320 6.19 13.66 9.79
N GLU A 321 4.99 14.05 9.34
CA GLU A 321 3.81 13.16 9.19
C GLU A 321 4.12 11.96 8.30
N VAL A 322 4.77 12.21 7.17
CA VAL A 322 5.02 11.24 6.10
C VAL A 322 6.04 10.22 6.60
N VAL A 323 7.10 10.67 7.26
CA VAL A 323 8.10 9.80 7.89
C VAL A 323 7.45 8.95 8.98
N ASN A 324 6.67 9.55 9.89
CA ASN A 324 5.97 8.83 10.95
C ASN A 324 4.97 7.79 10.40
N ARG A 325 4.11 8.18 9.47
CA ARG A 325 3.11 7.31 8.82
C ARG A 325 3.77 6.14 8.10
N LEU A 326 4.81 6.40 7.30
CA LEU A 326 5.49 5.38 6.50
C LEU A 326 6.39 4.48 7.36
N CYS A 327 7.08 5.00 8.38
CA CYS A 327 7.82 4.18 9.35
C CYS A 327 6.87 3.30 10.15
N GLY A 328 5.78 3.87 10.71
CA GLY A 328 4.77 3.14 11.44
C GLY A 328 4.16 1.99 10.64
N TYR A 329 3.70 2.28 9.41
CA TYR A 329 3.20 1.26 8.49
C TYR A 329 4.27 0.22 8.09
N GLY A 330 5.52 0.64 7.86
CA GLY A 330 6.63 -0.24 7.56
C GLY A 330 6.96 -1.21 8.70
N LEU A 331 7.00 -0.70 9.93
CA LEU A 331 7.19 -1.48 11.15
C LEU A 331 6.05 -2.49 11.36
N LEU A 332 4.79 -2.14 11.11
CA LEU A 332 3.65 -3.08 11.17
C LEU A 332 3.75 -4.25 10.16
N LYS A 333 4.55 -4.10 9.10
CA LYS A 333 4.71 -5.08 8.01
C LYS A 333 5.95 -5.96 8.19
N LEU A 334 6.87 -5.62 9.10
CA LEU A 334 7.95 -6.54 9.51
C LEU A 334 7.38 -7.73 10.31
N PRO A 335 8.03 -8.91 10.30
CA PRO A 335 7.59 -10.04 11.12
C PRO A 335 7.58 -9.70 12.61
N ALA A 336 6.65 -10.31 13.37
CA ALA A 336 6.40 -9.99 14.79
C ALA A 336 7.57 -10.24 15.77
N PHE A 337 8.73 -10.73 15.29
CA PHE A 337 9.98 -10.86 16.05
C PHE A 337 11.08 -9.85 15.63
N LYS A 338 10.82 -9.03 14.61
CA LYS A 338 11.64 -7.89 14.13
C LYS A 338 10.89 -6.56 14.26
N SER A 339 9.56 -6.58 14.20
CA SER A 339 8.68 -5.42 14.38
C SER A 339 8.64 -4.98 15.85
N ASP A 340 8.85 -3.67 16.10
CA ASP A 340 8.40 -3.03 17.34
C ASP A 340 7.00 -2.42 17.13
N TYR A 341 5.98 -3.14 17.61
CA TYR A 341 4.60 -2.70 17.57
C TYR A 341 4.30 -1.44 18.42
N ARG A 342 5.12 -1.12 19.44
CA ARG A 342 4.96 0.11 20.24
C ARG A 342 5.55 1.31 19.51
N LEU A 343 6.70 1.15 18.87
CA LEU A 343 7.25 2.19 18.02
C LEU A 343 6.28 2.46 16.84
N ALA A 344 5.73 1.40 16.24
CA ALA A 344 4.70 1.53 15.21
C ALA A 344 3.44 2.26 15.71
N GLU A 345 2.94 1.94 16.91
CA GLU A 345 1.83 2.64 17.54
C GLU A 345 2.14 4.13 17.75
N HIS A 346 3.29 4.45 18.34
CA HIS A 346 3.71 5.82 18.62
C HIS A 346 3.85 6.65 17.33
N CYS A 347 4.50 6.13 16.30
CA CYS A 347 4.64 6.82 15.01
C CYS A 347 3.28 7.07 14.35
N LEU A 348 2.38 6.09 14.37
CA LEU A 348 1.05 6.25 13.78
C LEU A 348 0.13 7.17 14.59
N GLN A 349 0.32 7.25 15.91
CA GLN A 349 -0.32 8.27 16.76
C GLN A 349 0.26 9.66 16.46
N ARG A 350 1.58 9.81 16.35
CA ARG A 350 2.22 11.09 16.02
C ARG A 350 1.83 11.61 14.64
N ALA A 351 1.76 10.74 13.63
CA ALA A 351 1.22 11.10 12.32
C ALA A 351 -0.26 11.54 12.38
N LEU A 352 -1.07 10.98 13.30
CA LEU A 352 -2.46 11.39 13.48
C LEU A 352 -2.57 12.72 14.26
N GLU A 353 -1.67 13.00 15.20
CA GLU A 353 -1.58 14.31 15.85
C GLU A 353 -1.23 15.42 14.84
N LEU A 354 -0.27 15.13 13.93
CA LEU A 354 0.18 16.04 12.88
C LEU A 354 -0.85 16.19 11.74
N SER A 355 -1.63 15.15 11.44
CA SER A 355 -2.72 15.21 10.45
C SER A 355 -3.96 14.39 10.89
N PRO A 356 -4.86 14.97 11.70
CA PRO A 356 -5.98 14.26 12.33
C PRO A 356 -7.00 13.62 11.39
N ASN A 357 -7.00 14.03 10.11
CA ASN A 357 -7.90 13.55 9.07
C ASN A 357 -7.19 12.78 7.94
N ASN A 358 -5.88 12.49 8.04
CA ASN A 358 -5.18 11.75 6.99
C ASN A 358 -5.77 10.32 6.83
N PRO A 359 -6.41 9.99 5.69
CA PRO A 359 -7.09 8.72 5.52
C PRO A 359 -6.15 7.50 5.52
N THR A 360 -4.87 7.69 5.20
CA THR A 360 -3.85 6.64 5.18
C THR A 360 -3.30 6.35 6.57
N THR A 361 -3.09 7.37 7.41
CA THR A 361 -2.70 7.21 8.82
C THR A 361 -3.81 6.53 9.62
N ILE A 362 -5.07 6.96 9.44
CA ILE A 362 -6.23 6.38 10.13
C ILE A 362 -6.40 4.88 9.76
N HIS A 363 -6.24 4.50 8.49
CA HIS A 363 -6.24 3.09 8.08
C HIS A 363 -5.06 2.31 8.64
N SER A 364 -3.87 2.91 8.69
CA SER A 364 -2.68 2.29 9.29
C SER A 364 -2.86 2.01 10.78
N LEU A 365 -3.56 2.89 11.52
CA LEU A 365 -3.99 2.62 12.90
C LEU A 365 -5.03 1.49 12.97
N GLY A 366 -5.98 1.42 12.04
CA GLY A 366 -6.89 0.27 11.91
C GLY A 366 -6.13 -1.06 11.72
N LEU A 367 -5.08 -1.05 10.89
CA LEU A 367 -4.17 -2.18 10.70
C LEU A 367 -3.31 -2.49 11.94
N TYR A 368 -2.98 -1.49 12.77
CA TYR A 368 -2.36 -1.73 14.09
C TYR A 368 -3.32 -2.42 15.06
N TYR A 369 -4.55 -1.93 15.22
CA TYR A 369 -5.55 -2.61 16.05
C TYR A 369 -5.85 -4.02 15.55
N TYR A 370 -5.88 -4.24 14.23
CA TYR A 370 -6.03 -5.56 13.62
C TYR A 370 -4.85 -6.49 13.91
N LYS A 371 -3.61 -6.12 13.52
CA LYS A 371 -2.45 -7.03 13.55
C LYS A 371 -1.61 -6.94 14.82
N GLY A 372 -1.44 -5.73 15.36
CA GLY A 372 -0.68 -5.49 16.57
C GLY A 372 -1.44 -5.96 17.80
N LEU A 373 -2.67 -5.48 18.00
CA LEU A 373 -3.45 -5.79 19.20
C LEU A 373 -4.45 -6.94 19.02
N MET A 374 -4.93 -7.21 17.79
CA MET A 374 -6.07 -8.09 17.52
C MET A 374 -7.28 -7.66 18.36
N GLU A 375 -7.67 -6.41 18.17
CA GLU A 375 -8.84 -5.72 18.73
C GLU A 375 -9.73 -5.29 17.56
N TYR A 376 -10.55 -6.23 17.07
CA TYR A 376 -11.23 -6.11 15.78
C TYR A 376 -12.31 -5.03 15.76
N GLU A 377 -12.91 -4.73 16.91
CA GLU A 377 -13.91 -3.67 17.10
C GLU A 377 -13.29 -2.29 16.86
N LYS A 378 -12.11 -2.03 17.45
CA LYS A 378 -11.35 -0.80 17.20
C LYS A 378 -10.83 -0.75 15.77
N ALA A 379 -10.35 -1.86 15.24
CA ALA A 379 -9.91 -1.95 13.85
C ALA A 379 -11.06 -1.58 12.88
N ALA A 380 -12.28 -2.08 13.11
CA ALA A 380 -13.46 -1.73 12.33
C ALA A 380 -13.80 -0.23 12.40
N LEU A 381 -13.73 0.39 13.59
CA LEU A 381 -13.99 1.82 13.76
C LEU A 381 -12.96 2.71 13.04
N PHE A 382 -11.67 2.38 13.13
CA PHE A 382 -10.62 3.11 12.40
C PHE A 382 -10.73 2.90 10.89
N CYS A 383 -10.99 1.67 10.43
CA CYS A 383 -11.23 1.39 9.01
C CYS A 383 -12.49 2.11 8.48
N GLU A 384 -13.57 2.22 9.26
CA GLU A 384 -14.74 3.01 8.84
C GLU A 384 -14.46 4.52 8.84
N LYS A 385 -13.69 5.07 9.80
CA LYS A 385 -13.28 6.50 9.74
C LYS A 385 -12.47 6.77 8.48
N ALA A 386 -11.47 5.93 8.17
CA ALA A 386 -10.68 6.07 6.95
C ALA A 386 -11.51 5.90 5.67
N GLY A 387 -12.42 4.92 5.65
CA GLY A 387 -13.33 4.69 4.52
C GLY A 387 -14.26 5.88 4.23
N LYS A 388 -14.83 6.49 5.28
CA LYS A 388 -15.60 7.76 5.19
C LYS A 388 -14.78 8.92 4.62
N LEU A 389 -13.46 8.90 4.81
CA LEU A 389 -12.49 9.86 4.26
C LEU A 389 -11.88 9.37 2.93
N GLY A 390 -12.63 8.57 2.16
CA GLY A 390 -12.26 8.13 0.81
C GLY A 390 -11.44 6.85 0.71
N ASN A 391 -10.80 6.38 1.79
CA ASN A 391 -9.87 5.24 1.74
C ASN A 391 -10.55 3.91 1.38
N PHE A 392 -10.52 3.57 0.09
CA PHE A 392 -11.16 2.38 -0.45
C PHE A 392 -10.61 1.05 0.13
N PRO A 393 -9.28 0.84 0.24
CA PRO A 393 -8.72 -0.29 0.98
C PRO A 393 -9.24 -0.42 2.43
N ALA A 394 -9.39 0.70 3.15
CA ALA A 394 -9.95 0.69 4.50
C ALA A 394 -11.45 0.33 4.52
N SER A 395 -12.22 0.78 3.52
CA SER A 395 -13.62 0.40 3.33
C SER A 395 -13.81 -1.12 3.13
N LEU A 396 -12.88 -1.79 2.44
CA LEU A 396 -12.86 -3.26 2.33
C LEU A 396 -12.37 -3.93 3.63
N ASP A 397 -11.28 -3.44 4.24
CA ASP A 397 -10.83 -3.96 5.54
C ASP A 397 -11.90 -3.81 6.64
N MET A 398 -12.76 -2.79 6.59
CA MET A 398 -13.90 -2.63 7.50
C MET A 398 -14.87 -3.83 7.41
N LEU A 399 -15.19 -4.32 6.21
CA LEU A 399 -16.05 -5.52 6.02
C LEU A 399 -15.41 -6.74 6.70
N ARG A 400 -14.10 -6.94 6.49
CA ARG A 400 -13.30 -7.99 7.14
C ARG A 400 -13.32 -7.87 8.67
N MET A 401 -13.09 -6.67 9.21
CA MET A 401 -13.09 -6.46 10.66
C MET A 401 -14.48 -6.71 11.27
N LYS A 402 -15.55 -6.20 10.65
CA LYS A 402 -16.93 -6.44 11.10
C LYS A 402 -17.29 -7.94 11.09
N HIS A 403 -16.90 -8.68 10.05
CA HIS A 403 -17.07 -10.13 10.02
C HIS A 403 -16.28 -10.84 11.14
N LEU A 404 -15.05 -10.41 11.43
CA LEU A 404 -14.25 -10.94 12.54
C LEU A 404 -14.81 -10.62 13.93
N VAL A 405 -15.61 -9.55 14.08
CA VAL A 405 -16.31 -9.18 15.33
C VAL A 405 -17.61 -9.97 15.51
N TYR A 406 -18.51 -9.92 14.51
CA TYR A 406 -19.88 -10.43 14.66
C TYR A 406 -20.06 -11.88 14.13
N GLY A 407 -19.09 -12.42 13.39
CA GLY A 407 -19.14 -13.77 12.83
C GLY A 407 -20.32 -13.98 11.90
N ALA A 408 -21.07 -15.06 12.11
CA ALA A 408 -22.27 -15.40 11.36
C ALA A 408 -23.43 -14.39 11.54
N ASN A 409 -23.39 -13.52 12.56
CA ASN A 409 -24.39 -12.47 12.75
C ASN A 409 -24.13 -11.22 11.90
N TYR A 410 -23.10 -11.22 11.04
CA TYR A 410 -22.83 -10.11 10.13
C TYR A 410 -23.49 -10.31 8.77
N ASP A 411 -24.47 -9.47 8.42
CA ASP A 411 -24.90 -9.30 7.03
C ASP A 411 -24.13 -8.15 6.37
N PRO A 412 -23.16 -8.42 5.47
CA PRO A 412 -22.44 -7.38 4.76
C PRO A 412 -23.28 -6.70 3.67
N LYS A 413 -24.48 -7.20 3.30
CA LYS A 413 -25.30 -6.63 2.20
C LYS A 413 -25.61 -5.15 2.41
N PHE A 414 -25.81 -4.71 3.66
CA PHE A 414 -26.06 -3.30 3.96
C PHE A 414 -24.80 -2.44 3.72
N ASP A 415 -23.66 -2.85 4.26
CA ASP A 415 -22.39 -2.14 4.06
C ASP A 415 -21.98 -2.15 2.58
N PHE A 416 -22.16 -3.26 1.86
CA PHE A 416 -21.92 -3.35 0.43
C PHE A 416 -22.75 -2.36 -0.39
N ARG A 417 -24.06 -2.19 -0.09
CA ARG A 417 -24.89 -1.15 -0.74
C ARG A 417 -24.35 0.25 -0.46
N LYS A 418 -23.89 0.52 0.76
CA LYS A 418 -23.26 1.79 1.15
C LYS A 418 -21.94 2.02 0.40
N LEU A 419 -21.13 0.98 0.16
CA LEU A 419 -19.93 1.08 -0.68
C LEU A 419 -20.27 1.34 -2.15
N LEU A 420 -21.29 0.68 -2.71
CA LEU A 420 -21.78 0.96 -4.06
C LEU A 420 -22.36 2.38 -4.21
N GLN A 421 -22.97 2.93 -3.15
CA GLN A 421 -23.42 4.32 -3.13
C GLN A 421 -22.24 5.31 -3.02
N GLN A 422 -21.22 4.99 -2.22
CA GLN A 422 -20.07 5.87 -1.99
C GLN A 422 -19.09 5.90 -3.17
N TYR A 423 -18.94 4.77 -3.89
CA TYR A 423 -17.96 4.60 -4.96
C TYR A 423 -18.60 4.29 -6.31
N GLY A 424 -19.89 4.56 -6.49
CA GLY A 424 -20.65 4.21 -7.70
C GLY A 424 -20.10 4.84 -8.99
N ASP A 425 -19.60 6.08 -8.89
CA ASP A 425 -19.04 6.85 -10.00
C ASP A 425 -17.59 6.45 -10.36
N ASP A 426 -16.92 5.66 -9.51
CA ASP A 426 -15.57 5.13 -9.76
C ASP A 426 -15.70 3.68 -10.20
N GLU A 427 -15.69 3.44 -11.51
CA GLU A 427 -15.91 2.12 -12.11
C GLU A 427 -14.97 1.06 -11.54
N THR A 428 -13.68 1.39 -11.35
CA THR A 428 -12.68 0.45 -10.84
C THR A 428 -12.98 0.04 -9.38
N LYS A 429 -13.34 0.99 -8.52
CA LYS A 429 -13.77 0.68 -7.14
C LYS A 429 -15.12 -0.05 -7.11
N ARG A 430 -16.07 0.35 -7.95
CA ARG A 430 -17.40 -0.29 -8.07
C ARG A 430 -17.29 -1.74 -8.53
N HIS A 431 -16.45 -2.02 -9.54
CA HIS A 431 -16.18 -3.37 -10.03
C HIS A 431 -15.56 -4.26 -8.96
N GLU A 432 -14.57 -3.75 -8.21
CA GLU A 432 -14.00 -4.49 -7.07
C GLU A 432 -15.07 -4.77 -5.99
N VAL A 433 -15.93 -3.80 -5.64
CA VAL A 433 -17.04 -4.04 -4.69
C VAL A 433 -18.00 -5.11 -5.20
N LEU A 434 -18.39 -5.09 -6.48
CA LEU A 434 -19.26 -6.11 -7.09
C LEU A 434 -18.58 -7.49 -7.13
N CYS A 435 -17.26 -7.56 -7.37
CA CYS A 435 -16.48 -8.80 -7.31
C CYS A 435 -16.44 -9.36 -5.88
N GLN A 436 -16.17 -8.52 -4.89
CA GLN A 436 -16.18 -8.88 -3.47
C GLN A 436 -17.58 -9.36 -3.02
N MET A 437 -18.65 -8.69 -3.46
CA MET A 437 -20.05 -9.14 -3.25
C MET A 437 -20.29 -10.53 -3.84
N GLY A 438 -19.97 -10.73 -5.13
CA GLY A 438 -20.13 -12.02 -5.79
C GLY A 438 -19.37 -13.14 -5.07
N SER A 439 -18.15 -12.87 -4.63
CA SER A 439 -17.34 -13.84 -3.88
C SER A 439 -17.86 -14.12 -2.46
N TYR A 440 -18.59 -13.19 -1.83
CA TYR A 440 -19.29 -13.45 -0.57
C TYR A 440 -20.48 -14.40 -0.78
N PHE A 441 -21.31 -14.16 -1.80
CA PHE A 441 -22.41 -15.08 -2.13
C PHE A 441 -21.91 -16.48 -2.49
N LEU A 442 -20.78 -16.57 -3.21
CA LEU A 442 -20.15 -17.83 -3.58
C LEU A 442 -19.59 -18.59 -2.36
N PHE A 443 -18.78 -17.94 -1.51
CA PHE A 443 -18.03 -18.63 -0.46
C PHE A 443 -18.73 -18.71 0.90
N PHE A 444 -19.69 -17.82 1.20
CA PHE A 444 -20.34 -17.74 2.53
C PHE A 444 -21.84 -18.07 2.48
N GLU A 445 -22.57 -17.60 1.46
CA GLU A 445 -23.99 -18.01 1.27
C GLU A 445 -24.14 -19.26 0.40
N ARG A 446 -23.04 -19.80 -0.16
CA ARG A 446 -23.00 -20.95 -1.09
C ARG A 446 -23.99 -20.85 -2.26
N ASN A 447 -24.40 -19.64 -2.64
CA ASN A 447 -25.44 -19.39 -3.62
C ASN A 447 -24.83 -18.88 -4.93
N LEU A 448 -24.52 -19.81 -5.82
CA LEU A 448 -23.84 -19.53 -7.08
C LEU A 448 -24.67 -18.62 -7.99
N ILE A 449 -26.00 -18.76 -8.01
CA ILE A 449 -26.85 -17.94 -8.88
C ILE A 449 -26.88 -16.47 -8.41
N LYS A 450 -26.89 -16.19 -7.10
CA LYS A 450 -26.72 -14.82 -6.58
C LYS A 450 -25.34 -14.27 -6.88
N ALA A 451 -24.27 -15.08 -6.75
CA ALA A 451 -22.92 -14.67 -7.14
C ALA A 451 -22.83 -14.29 -8.64
N LEU A 452 -23.38 -15.13 -9.52
CA LEU A 452 -23.40 -14.90 -10.97
C LEU A 452 -24.15 -13.64 -11.40
N LYS A 453 -25.16 -13.18 -10.65
CA LYS A 453 -25.83 -11.89 -10.94
C LYS A 453 -24.84 -10.72 -10.88
N TYR A 454 -23.85 -10.76 -9.98
CA TYR A 454 -22.80 -9.74 -9.90
C TYR A 454 -21.69 -9.96 -10.94
N PHE A 455 -21.26 -11.20 -11.14
CA PHE A 455 -20.22 -11.50 -12.14
C PHE A 455 -20.68 -11.24 -13.59
N LYS A 456 -21.95 -11.48 -13.94
CA LYS A 456 -22.53 -11.12 -15.25
C LYS A 456 -22.58 -9.59 -15.47
N ILE A 457 -22.65 -8.76 -14.41
CA ILE A 457 -22.51 -7.30 -14.52
C ILE A 457 -21.07 -6.94 -14.90
N LEU A 458 -20.06 -7.48 -14.20
CA LEU A 458 -18.64 -7.23 -14.50
C LEU A 458 -18.27 -7.58 -15.94
N ILE A 459 -18.72 -8.73 -16.42
CA ILE A 459 -18.47 -9.20 -17.80
C ILE A 459 -19.16 -8.28 -18.82
N LYS A 460 -20.44 -7.92 -18.58
CA LYS A 460 -21.19 -7.02 -19.47
C LYS A 460 -20.58 -5.62 -19.56
N GLU A 461 -20.04 -5.11 -18.46
CA GLU A 461 -19.41 -3.79 -18.37
C GLU A 461 -17.91 -3.82 -18.77
N GLN A 462 -17.40 -4.95 -19.26
CA GLN A 462 -15.99 -5.11 -19.68
C GLN A 462 -14.99 -4.75 -18.58
N ALA A 463 -15.33 -5.07 -17.33
CA ALA A 463 -14.48 -4.84 -16.16
C ALA A 463 -13.10 -5.50 -16.33
N GLU A 464 -12.07 -4.93 -15.70
CA GLU A 464 -10.71 -5.49 -15.76
C GLU A 464 -10.68 -6.89 -15.13
N LEU A 465 -10.66 -7.94 -15.96
CA LEU A 465 -10.88 -9.33 -15.52
C LEU A 465 -9.81 -9.85 -14.54
N THR A 466 -8.72 -9.12 -14.35
CA THR A 466 -7.69 -9.34 -13.31
C THR A 466 -8.31 -9.42 -11.90
N ILE A 467 -9.40 -8.68 -11.63
CA ILE A 467 -10.11 -8.73 -10.34
C ILE A 467 -10.77 -10.10 -10.09
N MET A 468 -11.12 -10.83 -11.15
CA MET A 468 -11.70 -12.17 -11.06
C MET A 468 -10.64 -13.28 -11.19
N THR A 469 -9.68 -13.16 -12.11
CA THR A 469 -8.63 -14.18 -12.30
C THR A 469 -7.56 -14.16 -11.21
N SER A 470 -7.43 -13.05 -10.49
CA SER A 470 -6.35 -12.77 -9.54
C SER A 470 -6.91 -12.34 -8.16
N HIS A 471 -8.03 -12.93 -7.76
CA HIS A 471 -8.89 -12.51 -6.64
C HIS A 471 -8.31 -12.82 -5.24
N LYS A 472 -8.75 -12.02 -4.25
CA LYS A 472 -8.76 -12.40 -2.83
C LYS A 472 -10.08 -11.96 -2.18
N CYS A 473 -10.87 -12.92 -1.70
CA CYS A 473 -12.07 -12.64 -0.92
C CYS A 473 -11.72 -11.87 0.36
N THR A 474 -12.42 -10.76 0.60
CA THR A 474 -12.21 -9.89 1.77
C THR A 474 -12.36 -10.64 3.09
N PHE A 475 -13.31 -11.58 3.17
CA PHE A 475 -13.66 -12.28 4.40
C PHE A 475 -12.72 -13.45 4.75
N LEU A 476 -11.92 -13.93 3.79
CA LEU A 476 -10.99 -15.05 3.97
C LEU A 476 -9.54 -14.56 4.17
N ASN A 477 -8.78 -15.25 5.03
CA ASN A 477 -7.34 -15.00 5.25
C ASN A 477 -6.49 -15.64 4.15
N MET A 478 -6.65 -15.20 2.91
CA MET A 478 -6.07 -15.87 1.74
C MET A 478 -4.56 -15.60 1.58
N ALA A 479 -3.74 -16.64 1.70
CA ALA A 479 -2.29 -16.57 1.46
C ALA A 479 -1.97 -16.38 -0.04
N ARG A 480 -2.47 -17.27 -0.90
CA ARG A 480 -2.40 -17.17 -2.37
C ARG A 480 -3.62 -16.38 -2.91
N LYS A 481 -3.58 -15.97 -4.18
CA LYS A 481 -4.75 -15.50 -4.94
C LYS A 481 -5.48 -16.70 -5.57
N ILE A 482 -6.72 -16.52 -6.02
CA ILE A 482 -7.49 -17.55 -6.75
C ILE A 482 -8.11 -16.98 -8.03
N ASN A 483 -8.40 -17.86 -8.99
CA ASN A 483 -9.20 -17.55 -10.16
C ASN A 483 -10.68 -17.86 -9.88
N LEU A 484 -11.53 -16.85 -9.78
CA LEU A 484 -12.97 -17.02 -9.53
C LEU A 484 -13.68 -17.80 -10.65
N PHE A 485 -13.24 -17.71 -11.91
CA PHE A 485 -13.82 -18.50 -12.99
C PHE A 485 -13.62 -20.01 -12.74
N GLN A 486 -12.49 -20.41 -12.15
CA GLN A 486 -12.26 -21.82 -11.79
C GLN A 486 -13.20 -22.29 -10.67
N CYS A 487 -13.46 -21.44 -9.67
CA CYS A 487 -14.44 -21.73 -8.62
C CYS A 487 -15.88 -21.78 -9.16
N ILE A 488 -16.23 -20.90 -10.10
CA ILE A 488 -17.55 -20.87 -10.74
C ILE A 488 -17.79 -22.14 -11.58
N VAL A 489 -16.77 -22.61 -12.31
CA VAL A 489 -16.83 -23.89 -13.04
C VAL A 489 -16.95 -25.07 -12.07
N ASN A 490 -16.22 -25.05 -10.95
CA ASN A 490 -16.29 -26.09 -9.90
C ASN A 490 -17.69 -26.20 -9.28
N GLU A 491 -18.15 -25.16 -8.58
CA GLU A 491 -19.45 -25.17 -7.90
C GLU A 491 -20.60 -25.34 -8.91
N GLY A 492 -20.46 -24.78 -10.12
CA GLY A 492 -21.47 -24.89 -11.17
C GLY A 492 -21.61 -26.29 -11.77
N THR A 493 -20.49 -27.02 -11.88
CA THR A 493 -20.53 -28.44 -12.30
C THR A 493 -21.15 -29.31 -11.21
N LEU A 494 -20.79 -29.09 -9.94
CA LEU A 494 -21.38 -29.80 -8.79
C LEU A 494 -22.89 -29.57 -8.68
N LEU A 495 -23.35 -28.33 -8.85
CA LEU A 495 -24.77 -27.97 -8.80
C LEU A 495 -25.57 -28.59 -9.96
N LEU A 496 -24.99 -28.61 -11.19
CA LEU A 496 -25.62 -29.26 -12.34
C LEU A 496 -25.57 -30.81 -12.29
N GLN A 497 -24.67 -31.38 -11.49
CA GLN A 497 -24.63 -32.81 -11.19
C GLN A 497 -25.57 -33.22 -10.03
N GLY A 498 -26.18 -32.25 -9.33
CA GLY A 498 -27.03 -32.50 -8.16
C GLY A 498 -26.25 -32.87 -6.90
N GLU A 499 -24.95 -32.59 -6.85
CA GLU A 499 -24.10 -32.86 -5.68
C GLU A 499 -24.13 -31.76 -4.62
N ILE A 500 -24.66 -30.58 -4.98
CA ILE A 500 -25.01 -29.48 -4.08
C ILE A 500 -26.53 -29.31 -4.16
N GLU A 501 -27.19 -29.13 -3.02
CA GLU A 501 -28.63 -28.85 -2.98
C GLU A 501 -28.93 -27.44 -3.55
N ALA A 502 -29.64 -27.39 -4.67
CA ALA A 502 -30.14 -26.13 -5.23
C ALA A 502 -31.32 -25.61 -4.40
N SER A 503 -31.31 -24.32 -4.03
CA SER A 503 -32.52 -23.71 -3.49
C SER A 503 -33.58 -23.50 -4.58
N LYS A 504 -34.85 -23.34 -4.19
CA LYS A 504 -35.98 -23.15 -5.13
C LYS A 504 -35.84 -21.91 -6.03
N GLU A 505 -35.05 -20.92 -5.62
CA GLU A 505 -34.70 -19.77 -6.47
C GLU A 505 -33.67 -20.12 -7.55
N GLU A 506 -32.87 -21.16 -7.32
CA GLU A 506 -31.76 -21.59 -8.17
C GLU A 506 -32.19 -22.64 -9.18
N GLU A 507 -33.10 -23.56 -8.81
CA GLU A 507 -33.76 -24.51 -9.74
C GLU A 507 -34.27 -23.80 -11.01
N ASN A 508 -34.94 -22.66 -10.82
CA ASN A 508 -35.49 -21.83 -11.89
C ASN A 508 -34.42 -21.12 -12.77
N SER A 509 -33.16 -21.13 -12.36
CA SER A 509 -32.03 -20.49 -13.07
C SER A 509 -30.89 -21.47 -13.41
N LEU A 510 -31.05 -22.79 -13.19
CA LEU A 510 -30.04 -23.79 -13.58
C LEU A 510 -29.75 -23.77 -15.09
N ASN A 511 -30.73 -23.43 -15.92
CA ASN A 511 -30.53 -23.28 -17.36
C ASN A 511 -29.66 -22.05 -17.70
N ASP A 512 -29.83 -20.92 -16.99
CA ASP A 512 -29.01 -19.70 -17.15
C ASP A 512 -27.57 -19.87 -16.65
N LEU A 513 -27.36 -20.78 -15.69
CA LEU A 513 -26.06 -21.26 -15.25
C LEU A 513 -25.42 -22.15 -16.32
N LYS A 514 -26.17 -23.14 -16.84
CA LYS A 514 -25.68 -24.06 -17.87
C LYS A 514 -25.24 -23.30 -19.13
N THR A 515 -26.08 -22.42 -19.67
CA THR A 515 -25.73 -21.59 -20.84
C THR A 515 -24.44 -20.78 -20.59
N PHE A 516 -24.29 -20.19 -19.40
CA PHE A 516 -23.09 -19.43 -19.04
C PHE A 516 -21.83 -20.30 -18.91
N LEU A 517 -21.95 -21.54 -18.43
CA LEU A 517 -20.85 -22.50 -18.41
C LEU A 517 -20.50 -23.01 -19.81
N ASP A 518 -21.48 -23.22 -20.68
CA ASP A 518 -21.25 -23.59 -22.09
C ASP A 518 -20.56 -22.43 -22.86
N GLU A 519 -20.95 -21.17 -22.62
CA GLU A 519 -20.26 -19.95 -23.12
C GLU A 519 -18.81 -19.85 -22.64
N LEU A 520 -18.56 -20.08 -21.33
CA LEU A 520 -17.21 -20.12 -20.76
C LEU A 520 -16.39 -21.28 -21.33
N LYS A 521 -17.01 -22.43 -21.63
CA LYS A 521 -16.33 -23.61 -22.18
C LYS A 521 -15.88 -23.41 -23.63
N VAL A 522 -16.66 -22.67 -24.43
CA VAL A 522 -16.24 -22.23 -25.77
C VAL A 522 -15.12 -21.20 -25.68
N SER A 523 -15.21 -20.26 -24.73
CA SER A 523 -14.28 -19.14 -24.62
C SER A 523 -12.93 -19.52 -24.00
N ASN A 524 -12.93 -20.33 -22.94
CA ASN A 524 -11.77 -20.71 -22.12
C ASN A 524 -11.82 -22.21 -21.74
N PRO A 525 -11.72 -23.15 -22.71
CA PRO A 525 -11.85 -24.59 -22.46
C PRO A 525 -10.89 -25.13 -21.38
N GLN A 526 -9.71 -24.51 -21.22
CA GLN A 526 -8.72 -24.87 -20.22
C GLN A 526 -9.23 -24.83 -18.76
N LEU A 527 -10.28 -24.05 -18.46
CA LEU A 527 -10.91 -24.03 -17.13
C LEU A 527 -11.63 -25.35 -16.80
N PHE A 528 -12.00 -26.14 -17.81
CA PHE A 528 -12.73 -27.41 -17.66
C PHE A 528 -11.79 -28.63 -17.63
N ASN A 529 -10.48 -28.41 -17.76
CA ASN A 529 -9.46 -29.46 -17.63
C ASN A 529 -9.07 -29.75 -16.17
N VAL A 530 -9.42 -28.86 -15.24
CA VAL A 530 -9.17 -29.03 -13.81
C VAL A 530 -10.24 -29.98 -13.22
N PRO A 531 -9.86 -31.04 -12.49
CA PRO A 531 -10.83 -31.95 -11.87
C PRO A 531 -11.67 -31.23 -10.81
N VAL A 532 -12.95 -31.57 -10.76
CA VAL A 532 -13.91 -30.99 -9.80
C VAL A 532 -13.58 -31.48 -8.39
N ASN A 533 -13.48 -30.54 -7.44
CA ASN A 533 -13.27 -30.82 -6.03
C ASN A 533 -14.48 -30.36 -5.20
N LYS A 534 -15.15 -31.30 -4.52
CA LYS A 534 -16.33 -31.05 -3.69
C LYS A 534 -16.00 -30.17 -2.48
N ASP A 535 -14.83 -30.38 -1.88
CA ASP A 535 -14.39 -29.73 -0.65
C ASP A 535 -13.71 -28.37 -0.88
N LEU A 536 -13.65 -27.89 -2.14
CA LEU A 536 -12.84 -26.73 -2.56
C LEU A 536 -13.03 -25.49 -1.68
N VAL A 537 -14.28 -25.15 -1.35
CA VAL A 537 -14.61 -23.96 -0.58
C VAL A 537 -14.43 -24.19 0.93
N ASP A 538 -14.61 -25.42 1.41
CA ASP A 538 -14.41 -25.77 2.82
C ASP A 538 -12.92 -25.84 3.18
N ASP A 539 -12.07 -26.32 2.26
CA ASP A 539 -10.61 -26.18 2.36
C ASP A 539 -10.17 -24.70 2.36
N LEU A 540 -10.82 -23.82 1.60
CA LEU A 540 -10.55 -22.37 1.65
C LEU A 540 -10.91 -21.76 3.02
N HIS A 541 -12.02 -22.17 3.64
CA HIS A 541 -12.38 -21.76 5.02
C HIS A 541 -11.40 -22.32 6.05
N LYS A 542 -11.08 -23.60 5.97
CA LYS A 542 -10.14 -24.32 6.86
C LYS A 542 -8.75 -23.69 6.82
N VAL A 543 -8.20 -23.39 5.64
CA VAL A 543 -6.93 -22.66 5.48
C VAL A 543 -7.01 -21.24 6.06
N SER A 544 -8.14 -20.55 5.89
CA SER A 544 -8.38 -19.22 6.45
C SER A 544 -8.38 -19.22 8.00
N ASP A 545 -9.01 -20.23 8.62
CA ASP A 545 -9.04 -20.38 10.07
C ASP A 545 -7.72 -20.90 10.64
N ASP A 546 -6.98 -21.80 9.97
CA ASP A 546 -5.63 -22.21 10.40
C ASP A 546 -4.66 -21.02 10.47
N ILE A 547 -4.77 -20.10 9.50
CA ILE A 547 -4.01 -18.85 9.48
C ILE A 547 -4.43 -17.94 10.67
N LYS A 548 -5.72 -17.77 10.91
CA LYS A 548 -6.29 -17.01 12.05
C LYS A 548 -5.83 -17.58 13.40
N GLN A 549 -5.94 -18.89 13.60
CA GLN A 549 -5.46 -19.61 14.78
C GLN A 549 -3.94 -19.51 14.96
N THR A 550 -3.19 -19.39 13.86
CA THR A 550 -1.75 -19.14 13.90
C THR A 550 -1.42 -17.71 14.39
N TYR A 551 -2.24 -16.71 14.08
CA TYR A 551 -2.09 -15.36 14.64
C TYR A 551 -2.49 -15.29 16.12
N LEU A 552 -3.59 -15.94 16.53
CA LEU A 552 -4.01 -16.00 17.94
C LEU A 552 -2.94 -16.64 18.83
N ARG A 553 -2.44 -17.82 18.45
CA ARG A 553 -1.32 -18.50 19.14
C ARG A 553 -0.04 -17.66 19.22
N LYS A 554 0.20 -16.74 18.27
CA LYS A 554 1.32 -15.77 18.32
C LYS A 554 1.05 -14.62 19.30
N LYS A 555 -0.18 -14.08 19.35
CA LYS A 555 -0.62 -13.07 20.34
C LYS A 555 -0.48 -13.60 21.77
N GLU A 556 -1.00 -14.80 22.05
CA GLU A 556 -0.92 -15.46 23.36
C GLU A 556 0.52 -15.67 23.84
N ARG A 557 1.40 -16.16 22.97
CA ARG A 557 2.84 -16.33 23.27
C ARG A 557 3.51 -14.99 23.60
N ARG A 558 3.22 -13.94 22.82
CA ARG A 558 3.76 -12.59 23.06
C ARG A 558 3.24 -12.01 24.39
N ASP A 559 1.96 -12.16 24.68
CA ASP A 559 1.33 -11.49 25.81
C ASP A 559 1.57 -12.24 27.13
N SER A 560 1.71 -13.58 27.09
CA SER A 560 2.27 -14.36 28.21
C SER A 560 3.77 -14.10 28.46
N LEU A 561 4.55 -13.75 27.43
CA LEU A 561 5.93 -13.27 27.62
C LEU A 561 5.98 -11.87 28.27
N LYS A 562 5.06 -10.95 27.92
CA LYS A 562 4.90 -9.67 28.65
C LYS A 562 4.55 -9.92 30.12
N GLU A 563 3.64 -10.84 30.39
CA GLU A 563 3.19 -11.12 31.76
C GLU A 563 4.25 -11.86 32.59
N LYS A 564 5.06 -12.73 31.98
CA LYS A 564 6.27 -13.27 32.63
C LYS A 564 7.28 -12.17 32.97
N ARG A 565 7.52 -11.18 32.09
CA ARG A 565 8.39 -10.02 32.37
C ARG A 565 7.85 -9.13 33.50
N ARG A 566 6.53 -8.90 33.56
CA ARG A 566 5.88 -8.18 34.66
C ARG A 566 5.97 -8.91 35.99
N ASN A 567 5.84 -10.23 35.98
CA ASN A 567 5.92 -11.02 37.21
C ASN A 567 7.36 -11.30 37.64
N SER A 568 8.36 -11.24 36.75
CA SER A 568 9.76 -11.17 37.15
C SER A 568 10.13 -9.79 37.73
N SER A 569 9.63 -8.67 37.18
CA SER A 569 9.88 -7.36 37.79
C SER A 569 9.13 -7.19 39.13
N ARG A 570 7.92 -7.74 39.26
CA ARG A 570 7.21 -7.84 40.54
C ARG A 570 7.93 -8.75 41.54
N ARG A 571 8.47 -9.91 41.12
CA ARG A 571 9.29 -10.76 42.01
C ARG A 571 10.57 -10.06 42.45
N GLY A 572 11.28 -9.38 41.56
CA GLY A 572 12.40 -8.51 41.93
C GLY A 572 11.98 -7.52 43.02
N SER A 573 10.94 -6.71 42.78
CA SER A 573 10.44 -5.77 43.79
C SER A 573 9.90 -6.43 45.08
N LEU A 574 9.50 -7.71 45.06
CA LEU A 574 9.12 -8.44 46.27
C LEU A 574 10.35 -8.97 47.01
N GLU A 575 11.33 -9.50 46.30
CA GLU A 575 12.59 -10.02 46.85
C GLU A 575 13.45 -8.86 47.40
N ASP A 576 13.47 -7.70 46.74
CA ASP A 576 14.06 -6.45 47.22
C ASP A 576 13.35 -5.94 48.49
N ASN A 577 12.01 -5.98 48.53
CA ASN A 577 11.24 -5.60 49.73
C ASN A 577 11.42 -6.60 50.88
N PHE A 578 11.47 -7.90 50.60
CA PHE A 578 11.77 -8.93 51.62
C PHE A 578 13.22 -8.87 52.08
N ALA A 579 14.16 -8.46 51.24
CA ALA A 579 15.53 -8.14 51.64
C ALA A 579 15.57 -6.92 52.57
N MET A 580 14.88 -5.82 52.21
CA MET A 580 14.76 -4.65 53.09
C MET A 580 14.14 -4.99 54.46
N ILE A 581 13.15 -5.88 54.50
CA ILE A 581 12.53 -6.33 55.77
C ILE A 581 13.50 -7.18 56.61
N ARG A 582 14.37 -8.01 56.02
CA ARG A 582 15.41 -8.75 56.76
C ARG A 582 16.59 -7.87 57.18
N CYS A 583 16.96 -6.89 56.36
CA CYS A 583 18.05 -5.95 56.67
C CYS A 583 17.73 -4.95 57.79
N GLN A 584 16.50 -4.99 58.35
CA GLN A 584 16.13 -4.22 59.55
C GLN A 584 16.19 -5.04 60.85
N SER A 585 16.41 -6.36 60.80
CA SER A 585 16.48 -7.22 62.00
C SER A 585 17.88 -7.67 62.41
N GLU A 586 18.90 -7.52 61.56
CA GLU A 586 20.28 -7.94 61.85
C GLU A 586 21.27 -6.79 61.63
N GLY A 587 21.67 -6.12 62.72
CA GLY A 587 22.68 -5.07 62.69
C GLY A 587 24.10 -5.65 62.76
N GLY A 588 24.89 -5.46 61.71
CA GLY A 588 26.30 -5.83 61.64
C GLY A 588 27.04 -4.98 60.61
N ALA A 589 28.27 -4.55 60.94
CA ALA A 589 29.00 -3.55 60.15
C ALA A 589 29.87 -4.14 59.03
N ASP A 590 30.22 -3.24 58.10
CA ASP A 590 31.31 -3.34 57.12
C ASP A 590 31.37 -4.54 56.15
N PHE A 591 31.02 -4.28 54.88
CA PHE A 591 31.91 -4.64 53.77
C PHE A 591 31.75 -3.68 52.57
N ARG A 592 32.80 -2.90 52.27
CA ARG A 592 32.83 -2.05 51.05
C ARG A 592 33.18 -2.89 49.82
N ARG A 593 32.28 -2.91 48.82
CA ARG A 593 32.63 -3.17 47.42
C ARG A 593 32.17 -2.01 46.54
N LYS A 594 33.08 -1.48 45.73
CA LYS A 594 32.75 -0.78 44.47
C LYS A 594 33.33 -1.59 43.33
N SER A 595 32.47 -2.09 42.45
CA SER A 595 32.86 -2.62 41.14
C SER A 595 32.11 -1.86 40.06
N SER A 596 32.82 -1.04 39.30
CA SER A 596 32.35 -0.52 38.02
C SER A 596 32.28 -1.66 37.00
N GLY A 597 31.15 -1.82 36.31
CA GLY A 597 31.01 -2.82 35.25
C GLY A 597 29.68 -2.68 34.51
N ASN A 598 29.75 -2.46 33.21
CA ASN A 598 28.57 -2.36 32.35
C ASN A 598 27.85 -3.71 32.27
N ILE A 599 26.51 -3.69 32.27
CA ILE A 599 25.67 -4.85 31.92
C ILE A 599 24.78 -4.45 30.76
N ASN A 600 25.24 -4.68 29.52
CA ASN A 600 24.34 -4.77 28.37
C ASN A 600 24.85 -5.66 27.22
N ASP A 601 25.53 -6.76 27.56
CA ASP A 601 25.93 -7.81 26.62
C ASP A 601 25.50 -9.18 27.17
N ASN A 602 24.28 -9.62 26.86
CA ASN A 602 23.82 -10.99 27.14
C ASN A 602 22.47 -11.35 26.46
N LEU A 603 22.43 -11.46 25.13
CA LEU A 603 21.27 -12.07 24.43
C LEU A 603 21.61 -12.97 23.22
N MET A 604 22.89 -13.20 22.91
CA MET A 604 23.34 -14.05 21.79
C MET A 604 24.35 -15.14 22.22
N ALA A 605 24.19 -15.74 23.41
CA ALA A 605 25.19 -16.65 23.98
C ALA A 605 24.64 -17.89 24.74
N ARG A 606 23.50 -18.48 24.33
CA ARG A 606 23.00 -19.75 24.93
C ARG A 606 22.36 -20.73 23.92
N ARG A 607 23.17 -21.39 23.08
CA ARG A 607 22.77 -22.66 22.43
C ARG A 607 23.90 -23.54 21.85
N PHE A 608 25.02 -23.72 22.57
CA PHE A 608 26.00 -24.77 22.23
C PHE A 608 26.57 -25.49 23.45
N ARG A 609 26.91 -26.78 23.25
CA ARG A 609 27.53 -27.75 24.16
C ARG A 609 26.77 -28.13 25.43
N ASN A 610 26.36 -29.40 25.48
CA ASN A 610 26.90 -30.31 26.50
C ASN A 610 27.07 -31.73 25.91
N PRO A 611 28.27 -32.14 25.46
CA PRO A 611 28.53 -33.46 24.93
C PRO A 611 29.09 -34.39 26.02
N ASN A 612 28.23 -35.19 26.66
CA ASN A 612 28.64 -36.39 27.41
C ASN A 612 27.42 -37.21 27.86
N ASN A 613 27.03 -38.23 27.09
CA ASN A 613 26.64 -39.52 27.65
C ASN A 613 26.65 -40.62 26.57
N THR A 614 27.66 -41.48 26.59
CA THR A 614 27.77 -42.67 25.73
C THR A 614 27.39 -43.92 26.52
N SER A 615 26.33 -44.63 26.12
CA SER A 615 26.23 -46.09 26.27
C SER A 615 25.01 -46.65 25.52
N TYR A 616 25.13 -47.90 25.03
CA TYR A 616 24.09 -48.71 24.36
C TYR A 616 23.54 -48.13 23.03
N LYS A 617 23.52 -48.86 21.90
CA LYS A 617 23.89 -50.26 21.59
C LYS A 617 24.68 -50.35 20.27
N GLN A 618 25.46 -51.42 20.16
CA GLN A 618 26.26 -51.81 18.99
C GLN A 618 25.65 -53.07 18.33
N LYS A 619 26.05 -53.39 17.09
CA LYS A 619 25.57 -54.50 16.22
C LYS A 619 24.19 -54.22 15.58
N ASN A 620 23.95 -54.47 14.29
CA ASN A 620 24.58 -55.41 13.33
C ASN A 620 25.22 -54.68 12.11
N LEU A 621 26.38 -55.14 11.62
CA LEU A 621 26.59 -55.90 10.37
C LEU A 621 25.77 -55.36 9.17
N GLU A 622 26.39 -54.79 8.12
CA GLU A 622 27.36 -55.38 7.17
C GLU A 622 26.80 -56.49 6.26
N LYS A 623 26.42 -56.08 5.03
CA LYS A 623 26.75 -56.71 3.75
C LYS A 623 27.04 -55.54 2.78
N LEU A 624 28.14 -55.48 2.03
CA LEU A 624 28.55 -56.35 0.90
C LEU A 624 27.47 -56.41 -0.21
N THR A 625 27.72 -56.07 -1.48
CA THR A 625 29.01 -55.70 -2.12
C THR A 625 28.82 -54.91 -3.43
N SER A 626 29.71 -53.93 -3.65
CA SER A 626 30.43 -53.55 -4.89
C SER A 626 29.81 -53.57 -6.31
N SER A 627 30.42 -52.73 -7.17
CA SER A 627 30.81 -52.95 -8.59
C SER A 627 29.69 -53.01 -9.66
N THR A 628 29.79 -52.42 -10.87
CA THR A 628 30.82 -51.61 -11.59
C THR A 628 30.13 -50.92 -12.82
N LEU A 629 30.73 -50.18 -13.78
CA LEU A 629 32.13 -49.94 -14.24
C LEU A 629 32.31 -48.47 -14.75
N PHE A 630 33.54 -47.97 -14.62
CA PHE A 630 34.32 -47.04 -15.48
C PHE A 630 33.70 -46.15 -16.58
N GLY A 631 34.23 -44.92 -16.63
CA GLY A 631 34.33 -44.04 -17.81
C GLY A 631 35.37 -42.94 -17.57
N THR A 632 36.62 -43.12 -18.00
CA THR A 632 37.72 -42.13 -17.87
C THR A 632 37.67 -41.11 -19.01
N GLU A 633 38.04 -39.84 -18.81
CA GLU A 633 39.33 -39.21 -19.13
C GLU A 633 39.15 -37.66 -19.00
N THR A 634 40.13 -36.76 -18.85
CA THR A 634 41.60 -36.80 -18.67
C THR A 634 42.09 -35.58 -17.84
N SER A 635 43.35 -35.59 -17.39
CA SER A 635 44.04 -34.47 -16.70
C SER A 635 44.31 -33.25 -17.62
N SER A 636 44.39 -32.00 -17.16
CA SER A 636 45.45 -31.44 -16.28
C SER A 636 45.09 -29.98 -15.86
N ASN A 637 45.40 -29.39 -14.70
CA ASN A 637 46.55 -29.36 -13.77
C ASN A 637 47.53 -28.18 -14.03
N ILE A 638 48.09 -27.58 -12.95
CA ILE A 638 48.88 -26.32 -12.84
C ILE A 638 48.02 -25.04 -12.67
N LYS A 639 48.23 -24.09 -11.75
CA LYS A 639 48.81 -23.96 -10.38
C LYS A 639 49.15 -22.46 -10.19
N LYS A 640 48.66 -21.86 -9.10
CA LYS A 640 49.23 -20.71 -8.36
C LYS A 640 49.64 -19.42 -9.11
N LYS A 641 49.15 -18.29 -8.57
CA LYS A 641 50.07 -17.29 -7.98
C LYS A 641 49.41 -16.50 -6.84
N GLN A 642 50.11 -16.43 -5.71
CA GLN A 642 49.96 -15.39 -4.69
C GLN A 642 51.28 -14.64 -4.65
N GLU A 643 51.23 -13.30 -4.63
CA GLU A 643 52.18 -12.37 -3.99
C GLU A 643 51.65 -10.96 -4.30
N PHE A 644 51.21 -10.17 -3.32
CA PHE A 644 52.00 -9.40 -2.35
C PHE A 644 52.97 -8.39 -2.97
N HIS A 645 52.67 -7.11 -2.76
CA HIS A 645 53.68 -6.07 -2.50
C HIS A 645 53.21 -5.18 -1.33
N LYS A 646 54.16 -4.51 -0.69
CA LYS A 646 54.01 -3.68 0.53
C LYS A 646 54.85 -2.40 0.40
N LEU A 647 54.76 -1.52 1.42
CA LEU A 647 55.50 -0.25 1.62
C LEU A 647 54.89 0.92 0.80
N GLN A 648 54.81 2.18 1.25
CA GLN A 648 55.05 2.86 2.55
C GLN A 648 54.31 4.24 2.50
N GLY A 649 54.14 5.06 3.56
CA GLY A 649 54.44 4.95 4.99
C GLY A 649 54.53 6.34 5.67
N TYR A 650 54.06 6.49 6.93
CA TYR A 650 53.92 7.75 7.70
C TYR A 650 52.83 8.72 7.14
N HIS A 651 52.06 9.48 7.93
CA HIS A 651 52.33 10.10 9.25
C HIS A 651 51.43 9.65 10.42
N ARG A 652 51.79 10.10 11.62
CA ARG A 652 51.04 9.94 12.88
C ARG A 652 51.26 11.19 13.73
N ASP A 653 50.19 11.87 14.12
CA ASP A 653 50.25 12.91 15.15
C ASP A 653 49.00 12.88 16.04
N ASN A 654 49.18 13.27 17.30
CA ASN A 654 48.10 13.53 18.24
C ASN A 654 47.73 15.02 18.17
N PHE A 655 46.56 15.45 18.67
CA PHE A 655 46.54 16.53 19.68
C PHE A 655 45.18 16.64 20.40
N GLN A 656 45.25 16.43 21.72
CA GLN A 656 44.45 16.98 22.83
C GLN A 656 42.96 17.36 22.70
N HIS A 657 42.24 16.96 23.76
CA HIS A 657 41.10 17.64 24.36
C HIS A 657 41.06 19.17 24.18
N ARG A 658 39.85 19.71 24.00
CA ARG A 658 39.37 20.84 24.83
C ARG A 658 37.99 20.56 25.38
N SER A 659 37.81 20.88 26.66
CA SER A 659 36.57 20.75 27.43
C SER A 659 36.15 22.11 27.98
N SER A 660 34.94 22.54 27.62
CA SER A 660 34.23 23.67 28.23
C SER A 660 32.74 23.51 27.90
N GLY A 661 31.78 23.51 28.83
CA GLY A 661 31.85 23.78 30.28
C GLY A 661 31.10 25.07 30.62
N ALA A 662 30.40 25.08 31.77
CA ALA A 662 29.22 25.92 32.11
C ALA A 662 27.95 25.43 31.38
N SER A 663 26.88 24.93 32.04
CA SER A 663 26.07 25.36 33.20
C SER A 663 24.97 26.39 32.83
N SER A 664 23.78 26.38 33.43
CA SER A 664 23.40 25.77 34.72
C SER A 664 21.97 25.21 34.78
N ASP A 665 21.81 24.32 35.75
CA ASP A 665 20.60 23.71 36.30
C ASP A 665 19.42 24.65 36.59
N VAL A 666 18.21 24.11 36.46
CA VAL A 666 17.21 24.08 37.55
C VAL A 666 16.62 22.66 37.60
N SER A 667 16.41 22.12 38.80
CA SER A 667 15.99 20.73 39.06
C SER A 667 14.58 20.62 39.68
N GLU A 668 14.20 19.38 40.03
CA GLU A 668 12.95 18.96 40.70
C GLU A 668 11.72 18.77 39.77
N GLY A 669 10.85 17.78 39.96
CA GLY A 669 10.83 16.70 40.97
C GLY A 669 9.97 15.49 40.55
N TYR A 670 10.22 14.32 41.15
CA TYR A 670 9.71 13.00 40.72
C TYR A 670 8.20 12.76 40.94
N GLY A 671 7.59 11.97 40.05
CA GLY A 671 6.28 11.33 40.25
C GLY A 671 6.22 9.93 39.62
N SER A 672 6.03 8.88 40.43
CA SER A 672 6.09 7.46 40.00
C SER A 672 4.75 6.95 39.41
N PRO A 673 4.74 6.12 38.36
CA PRO A 673 3.52 5.76 37.63
C PRO A 673 2.69 4.66 38.31
N ASN A 674 1.99 4.99 39.40
CA ASN A 674 0.84 4.23 39.92
C ASN A 674 -0.07 5.12 40.79
N SER A 675 -1.13 5.70 40.20
CA SER A 675 -2.27 6.22 40.97
C SER A 675 -3.60 6.01 40.23
N PRO A 676 -4.72 5.75 40.95
CA PRO A 676 -5.99 5.35 40.33
C PRO A 676 -6.83 6.55 39.85
N LYS A 677 -6.27 7.45 39.04
CA LYS A 677 -7.01 8.55 38.37
C LYS A 677 -7.24 8.35 36.86
N TYR A 678 -6.64 7.32 36.26
CA TYR A 678 -6.70 7.06 34.80
C TYR A 678 -7.97 6.31 34.32
N LYS A 679 -9.11 6.52 34.98
CA LYS A 679 -10.41 5.92 34.59
C LYS A 679 -11.58 6.89 34.47
N GLN A 680 -11.37 8.19 34.69
CA GLN A 680 -12.47 9.17 34.76
C GLN A 680 -12.27 10.43 33.89
N HIS A 681 -11.19 10.52 33.09
CA HIS A 681 -10.89 11.69 32.24
C HIS A 681 -10.90 11.41 30.72
N PHE A 682 -11.65 10.40 30.26
CA PHE A 682 -11.84 10.11 28.83
C PHE A 682 -13.32 10.10 28.38
N LEU A 683 -14.25 10.41 29.29
CA LEU A 683 -15.69 10.48 28.97
C LEU A 683 -16.22 11.90 28.72
N GLU A 684 -15.44 12.93 29.07
CA GLU A 684 -15.89 14.34 29.01
C GLU A 684 -15.50 15.04 27.69
N MET A 685 -14.54 14.51 26.93
CA MET A 685 -14.12 15.06 25.62
C MET A 685 -15.00 14.58 24.45
N CYS A 686 -16.22 14.10 24.71
CA CYS A 686 -17.13 13.53 23.71
C CYS A 686 -18.61 13.93 23.92
N GLN A 687 -18.88 15.19 24.31
CA GLN A 687 -20.28 15.64 24.49
C GLN A 687 -20.54 17.15 24.26
N ILE A 688 -20.27 17.65 23.06
CA ILE A 688 -20.80 18.91 22.51
C ILE A 688 -21.26 18.57 21.07
N SER A 689 -22.50 18.79 20.63
CA SER A 689 -23.33 20.00 20.75
C SER A 689 -24.85 19.74 20.79
N LYS A 690 -25.60 20.82 21.05
CA LYS A 690 -27.08 21.03 21.03
C LYS A 690 -27.85 20.62 22.30
N PRO A 691 -28.95 21.33 22.62
CA PRO A 691 -29.30 22.72 22.34
C PRO A 691 -29.40 23.57 23.62
N ILE A 692 -29.50 24.90 23.49
CA ILE A 692 -29.89 25.77 24.60
C ILE A 692 -31.42 25.72 24.73
N SER A 693 -31.93 25.46 25.93
CA SER A 693 -33.35 25.54 26.29
C SER A 693 -33.56 26.53 27.43
N GLU A 694 -34.69 27.22 27.40
CA GLU A 694 -35.04 28.32 28.31
C GLU A 694 -35.31 27.85 29.75
N SER A 695 -35.13 28.72 30.74
CA SER A 695 -36.08 28.83 31.85
C SER A 695 -35.91 30.13 32.67
N SER A 696 -36.89 31.03 32.54
CA SER A 696 -37.31 31.95 33.60
C SER A 696 -38.75 32.37 33.32
N HIS A 697 -39.64 32.25 34.31
CA HIS A 697 -41.04 32.70 34.18
C HIS A 697 -41.11 34.23 34.15
N GLU A 698 -42.03 34.84 33.37
CA GLU A 698 -43.33 35.28 33.92
C GLU A 698 -44.32 35.91 32.89
N THR A 699 -45.60 35.66 33.15
CA THR A 699 -46.85 36.37 32.80
C THR A 699 -47.01 37.33 31.59
N TRP A 700 -48.09 37.04 30.83
CA TRP A 700 -49.21 37.93 30.41
C TRP A 700 -49.29 38.59 29.01
N LYS A 701 -50.35 38.15 28.28
CA LYS A 701 -51.35 38.90 27.50
C LYS A 701 -50.97 39.71 26.22
N LYS A 702 -51.46 39.14 25.10
CA LYS A 702 -52.31 39.75 24.05
C LYS A 702 -51.76 40.88 23.14
N SER A 703 -52.20 40.77 21.88
CA SER A 703 -52.56 41.86 20.93
C SER A 703 -51.44 42.74 20.33
N ARG A 704 -51.61 43.38 19.16
CA ARG A 704 -52.44 43.13 17.95
C ARG A 704 -52.11 44.23 16.90
N ASP A 705 -52.21 43.94 15.60
CA ASP A 705 -52.42 44.87 14.47
C ASP A 705 -51.49 46.11 14.27
N ARG A 706 -50.82 46.12 13.09
CA ARG A 706 -50.81 47.21 12.08
C ARG A 706 -50.01 48.52 12.23
N LEU A 707 -49.34 48.83 11.11
CA LEU A 707 -49.06 50.16 10.52
C LEU A 707 -48.14 51.12 11.34
N GLY A 708 -47.39 52.04 10.71
CA GLY A 708 -47.17 52.24 9.28
C GLY A 708 -45.94 53.14 9.00
N SER A 709 -45.41 52.96 7.79
CA SER A 709 -45.10 53.99 6.79
C SER A 709 -44.17 55.19 7.09
N ASP A 710 -43.35 55.45 6.07
CA ASP A 710 -42.72 56.74 5.67
C ASP A 710 -41.40 57.18 6.34
N ALA A 711 -40.44 57.76 5.61
CA ALA A 711 -40.15 57.76 4.16
C ALA A 711 -38.78 58.42 3.87
N ILE A 712 -38.14 58.06 2.72
CA ILE A 712 -37.18 58.90 1.94
C ILE A 712 -35.83 59.21 2.66
N HIS A 713 -34.66 59.36 2.02
CA HIS A 713 -34.33 59.48 0.59
C HIS A 713 -33.64 58.23 0.00
N SER A 714 -32.66 58.38 -0.91
CA SER A 714 -32.32 57.35 -1.92
C SER A 714 -30.92 57.47 -2.54
N ASN A 715 -30.49 56.38 -3.21
CA ASN A 715 -29.52 56.17 -4.32
C ASN A 715 -28.65 54.94 -4.01
N GLY A 716 -28.46 53.91 -4.85
CA GLY A 716 -28.66 53.75 -6.31
C GLY A 716 -27.28 53.58 -6.95
N TYR A 717 -26.91 52.52 -7.69
CA TYR A 717 -27.61 51.57 -8.60
C TYR A 717 -27.43 50.09 -8.13
N GLN A 718 -28.17 49.02 -8.50
CA GLN A 718 -28.79 48.52 -9.77
C GLN A 718 -27.75 48.07 -10.84
N THR A 719 -27.88 46.93 -11.57
CA THR A 719 -28.93 45.91 -11.86
C THR A 719 -28.32 44.46 -11.84
N GLY A 720 -29.00 43.32 -12.07
CA GLY A 720 -30.43 42.96 -12.14
C GLY A 720 -30.76 41.59 -12.82
N ASN A 721 -31.43 40.68 -12.08
CA ASN A 721 -32.33 39.55 -12.43
C ASN A 721 -32.27 38.75 -13.76
N ASN A 722 -32.29 37.40 -13.65
CA ASN A 722 -33.42 36.48 -13.97
C ASN A 722 -32.97 35.00 -13.72
N TRP A 723 -33.71 34.02 -13.19
CA TRP A 723 -35.12 33.55 -13.25
C TRP A 723 -35.55 32.83 -14.56
N GLY A 724 -35.78 31.50 -14.49
CA GLY A 724 -36.92 30.87 -15.17
C GLY A 724 -36.72 29.52 -15.90
N GLN A 725 -37.53 28.52 -15.48
CA GLN A 725 -38.00 27.33 -16.24
C GLN A 725 -36.97 26.22 -16.58
N SER A 726 -37.20 24.91 -16.39
CA SER A 726 -38.38 24.01 -16.34
C SER A 726 -38.71 23.27 -17.65
N LYS A 727 -38.51 21.94 -17.67
CA LYS A 727 -39.33 21.00 -18.45
C LYS A 727 -39.72 19.79 -17.57
N ARG A 728 -40.99 19.38 -17.67
CA ARG A 728 -41.56 18.14 -17.14
C ARG A 728 -41.99 17.26 -18.32
N HIS A 729 -41.94 15.94 -18.15
CA HIS A 729 -43.03 14.98 -18.39
C HIS A 729 -42.71 13.77 -17.47
N GLN A 730 -43.60 13.29 -16.60
CA GLN A 730 -44.75 12.40 -16.86
C GLN A 730 -44.34 11.08 -17.57
N SER A 731 -44.74 9.88 -17.14
CA SER A 731 -45.35 9.37 -15.88
C SER A 731 -45.29 7.82 -15.96
N TRP A 732 -45.40 7.04 -14.87
CA TRP A 732 -46.68 6.48 -14.38
C TRP A 732 -46.50 5.73 -13.03
N ASN A 733 -47.63 5.44 -12.38
CA ASN A 733 -47.79 4.60 -11.18
C ASN A 733 -47.41 3.12 -11.47
N SER A 734 -47.26 2.16 -10.54
CA SER A 734 -47.56 2.03 -9.08
C SER A 734 -46.69 0.85 -8.53
N SER A 735 -46.68 0.41 -7.26
CA SER A 735 -47.63 0.53 -6.12
C SER A 735 -46.93 0.48 -4.75
N SER A 736 -47.55 1.16 -3.78
CA SER A 736 -47.51 0.95 -2.32
C SER A 736 -46.59 -0.12 -1.70
N GLU A 737 -45.78 0.32 -0.72
CA GLU A 737 -46.04 -0.03 0.69
C GLU A 737 -45.55 1.09 1.64
N LYS A 738 -45.98 1.07 2.91
CA LYS A 738 -45.70 2.14 3.89
C LYS A 738 -44.60 1.72 4.88
N PRO A 739 -43.76 2.65 5.38
CA PRO A 739 -42.74 2.33 6.36
C PRO A 739 -43.36 2.00 7.73
N ILE A 740 -43.00 0.85 8.29
CA ILE A 740 -43.23 0.55 9.71
C ILE A 740 -42.09 1.18 10.52
N ILE A 741 -42.44 2.01 11.49
CA ILE A 741 -41.54 2.52 12.52
C ILE A 741 -41.70 1.60 13.72
N GLU A 742 -40.63 0.94 14.18
CA GLU A 742 -40.59 0.56 15.59
C GLU A 742 -39.16 0.41 16.16
N ASN A 743 -39.05 0.71 17.46
CA ASN A 743 -37.81 0.63 18.24
C ASN A 743 -37.80 -0.67 19.03
N TRP A 744 -36.71 -1.44 19.01
CA TRP A 744 -36.51 -2.50 19.99
C TRP A 744 -35.16 -2.41 20.71
N ARG A 745 -35.24 -2.04 21.99
CA ARG A 745 -34.20 -2.31 22.99
C ARG A 745 -34.35 -3.75 23.49
N ARG A 746 -33.28 -4.29 24.07
CA ARG A 746 -33.27 -5.56 24.81
C ARG A 746 -34.41 -5.65 25.83
N LYS A 747 -34.92 -6.86 26.02
CA LYS A 747 -34.85 -7.52 27.34
C LYS A 747 -34.87 -9.05 27.22
N ASP A 748 -34.46 -9.69 28.30
CA ASP A 748 -34.17 -11.11 28.43
C ASP A 748 -35.37 -11.89 29.06
N GLU A 749 -35.13 -13.18 29.36
CA GLU A 749 -35.87 -14.09 30.28
C GLU A 749 -36.88 -15.10 29.68
N ASN A 750 -36.45 -16.37 29.72
CA ASN A 750 -37.17 -17.64 29.95
C ASN A 750 -38.70 -17.73 29.72
N ASN A 751 -39.10 -18.48 28.68
CA ASN A 751 -39.52 -19.89 28.86
C ASN A 751 -39.48 -20.66 27.53
#